data_AF-H3GXH2-F1
#
_entry.id   AF-H3GXH2-F1
#
_cell.length_a   1.000
_cell.length_b   1.000
_cell.length_c   1.000
_cell.angle_alpha   90.00
_cell.angle_beta   90.00
_cell.angle_gamma   90.00
#
_symmetry.space_group_name_H-M   'P 1'
#
loop_
_entity.id
_entity.type
_entity.pdbx_description
1 polymer ?
#
loop_
_entity_poly.entity_id
_entity_poly.type
_entity_poly.pdbx_seq_one_letter_code
_entity_poly.pdbx_strand_id
1 'polypeptide(L)'
;MSSTPYEAVPSKGFRAISNRHKAFIAGAVVLVVAAVITLSVVLTQSDDDNNTSDDSTAVTTSNSLMLPQVAVANLTMVSATTDDDSKDRCVELEWIPTGVDWVASSGSSIWYLCMQQSVEATESEGDVGAVDLDEVSVMQRVVVVSDATSCPSNMQAIVNPASSVFVCVEFVSATEAFDTQQYVVDLMTTTESFYNHDTPGWITWPVDLKFDSDASSVFLSARYPVRPIVALEVLTNVDTNSIYSACQELGPQGEWETPGFVLKSSEGASSNSDTSDVIVCVQRPLANATGALTVLTDLNVVLPTETCPGVAETATSTEITSDLIKLCAEWGSVEFDNSSLNSTISASNQATSPFVAELSLYETADSEAADFNASATIPGAWDIIGNESTGTVHTFFLARKFEPFVLNSTTVSTGNGESNDDEVSSSVEAVASSSTEELSFKVLQIADMHLTGNPDYPCSSGPSSTIRASILAAASIIAEQLREESNSSSSASAGEENDPKYNECREALTVAFLDELLDIEQPDFVVFSGDNVQPDLDTTIHAFAMSIFTARVESRGIPWAAVFGNHDIEGGLTRDEMLELMTQGKQYSHVKYGPRDIGGVGNYEVNVVAPTDGPWGLQGATVFRMYFLDSHASIDTATYPLVNNPTTYDWIKESQVEFYRELAQSHAEEGSSNSSSQNATDGSVPAVMYYHIPVPEYALTSPLNRMGDKNEKTASSAVNSGLFSALVEVGDVKATFVGHDHINEYCYLRQGVQLCYGGGIGLGRAYGLSDFERRARVLEWTFNTNQTRTLRSWKRHFADPTQIQSLELLYSE
;
A
#
# COMPACT_ATOMS: atom_id res chain seq x y z
N MET A 1 27.09 58.49 -27.06
CA MET A 1 26.81 59.79 -27.72
C MET A 1 25.41 59.72 -28.30
N SER A 2 24.64 60.82 -28.29
CA SER A 2 23.30 61.00 -28.92
C SER A 2 22.21 60.01 -28.46
N SER A 3 21.19 60.29 -27.64
CA SER A 3 20.28 61.45 -27.39
C SER A 3 18.91 61.38 -28.11
N THR A 4 17.89 60.92 -27.38
CA THR A 4 16.62 61.64 -27.04
C THR A 4 16.08 62.71 -28.00
N PRO A 5 14.75 62.74 -28.23
CA PRO A 5 13.82 63.41 -27.28
C PRO A 5 12.62 62.52 -26.86
N TYR A 6 11.94 62.67 -25.69
CA TYR A 6 11.29 63.84 -25.06
C TYR A 6 10.10 64.40 -25.88
N GLU A 7 8.92 64.77 -25.34
CA GLU A 7 8.27 64.59 -24.01
C GLU A 7 6.72 64.76 -24.24
N ALA A 8 5.76 64.71 -23.30
CA ALA A 8 5.68 65.46 -22.03
C ALA A 8 4.64 64.91 -21.03
N VAL A 9 4.81 65.32 -19.76
CA VAL A 9 3.95 65.10 -18.57
C VAL A 9 3.25 66.47 -18.27
N PRO A 10 3.01 67.01 -17.05
CA PRO A 10 2.38 66.57 -15.78
C PRO A 10 0.89 67.02 -15.61
N SER A 11 0.13 66.86 -14.50
CA SER A 11 0.36 66.29 -13.14
C SER A 11 -0.93 66.20 -12.28
N LYS A 12 -0.95 65.28 -11.30
CA LYS A 12 -1.48 65.37 -9.90
C LYS A 12 -2.97 65.72 -9.62
N GLY A 13 -3.65 64.95 -8.76
CA GLY A 13 -5.03 65.25 -8.30
C GLY A 13 -5.65 64.40 -7.15
N PHE A 14 -4.94 64.20 -6.02
CA PHE A 14 -5.42 63.79 -4.67
C PHE A 14 -6.71 62.95 -4.40
N ARG A 15 -6.51 61.82 -3.70
CA ARG A 15 -7.29 61.20 -2.57
C ARG A 15 -8.79 61.54 -2.38
N ALA A 16 -9.64 60.51 -2.40
CA ALA A 16 -10.91 60.44 -1.65
C ALA A 16 -11.12 59.03 -1.00
N ILE A 17 -12.27 58.75 -0.38
CA ILE A 17 -12.33 57.92 0.85
C ILE A 17 -13.68 57.14 1.07
N SER A 18 -13.60 55.96 1.73
CA SER A 18 -14.65 55.26 2.51
C SER A 18 -15.88 54.60 1.82
N ASN A 19 -15.98 53.27 2.02
CA ASN A 19 -17.12 52.45 2.49
C ASN A 19 -18.61 52.77 2.17
N ARG A 20 -19.36 51.66 2.04
CA ARG A 20 -20.84 51.48 2.09
C ARG A 20 -21.60 51.56 0.75
N HIS A 21 -21.61 50.43 0.03
CA HIS A 21 -22.86 50.00 -0.62
C HIS A 21 -23.78 49.35 0.42
N LYS A 22 -24.74 50.11 0.95
CA LYS A 22 -26.05 49.58 1.30
C LYS A 22 -27.01 49.91 0.15
N ALA A 23 -28.11 49.18 0.06
CA ALA A 23 -29.20 49.39 -0.91
C ALA A 23 -29.75 50.85 -0.85
N PHE A 24 -30.54 51.35 -1.79
CA PHE A 24 -31.80 50.75 -2.29
C PHE A 24 -32.43 51.66 -3.37
N ILE A 25 -33.42 51.15 -4.14
CA ILE A 25 -34.62 51.88 -4.66
C ILE A 25 -34.34 52.99 -5.71
N ALA A 26 -35.10 53.20 -6.78
CA ALA A 26 -36.23 52.50 -7.44
C ALA A 26 -36.24 52.92 -8.94
N GLY A 27 -36.98 52.29 -9.84
CA GLY A 27 -37.87 51.13 -9.70
C GLY A 27 -39.07 51.22 -10.67
N ALA A 28 -39.74 50.10 -10.92
CA ALA A 28 -40.93 50.02 -11.77
C ALA A 28 -42.04 49.26 -11.03
N VAL A 29 -42.74 49.94 -10.11
CA VAL A 29 -43.91 49.39 -9.44
C VAL A 29 -45.12 49.57 -10.35
N VAL A 30 -45.77 48.46 -10.73
CA VAL A 30 -47.23 48.23 -10.80
C VAL A 30 -47.48 46.95 -11.59
N LEU A 31 -47.58 45.82 -10.88
CA LEU A 31 -48.67 44.85 -10.92
C LEU A 31 -48.34 43.77 -9.87
N VAL A 32 -49.24 43.58 -8.90
CA VAL A 32 -48.91 43.04 -7.57
C VAL A 32 -50.07 42.19 -7.04
N VAL A 33 -49.74 41.06 -6.40
CA VAL A 33 -50.61 40.11 -5.68
C VAL A 33 -51.69 39.41 -6.51
N ALA A 34 -51.48 38.10 -6.69
CA ALA A 34 -52.52 37.08 -6.82
C ALA A 34 -52.00 35.75 -6.23
N ALA A 35 -51.63 35.76 -4.95
CA ALA A 35 -51.11 34.59 -4.25
C ALA A 35 -51.53 34.59 -2.76
N VAL A 36 -51.69 33.38 -2.19
CA VAL A 36 -51.85 33.06 -0.75
C VAL A 36 -53.22 33.37 -0.10
N ILE A 37 -54.01 32.28 0.07
CA ILE A 37 -54.97 31.99 1.16
C ILE A 37 -56.26 32.84 1.32
N THR A 38 -57.45 32.21 1.11
CA THR A 38 -58.46 32.04 2.19
C THR A 38 -59.56 30.99 1.91
N LEU A 39 -59.49 29.89 2.66
CA LEU A 39 -60.52 29.00 3.23
C LEU A 39 -62.04 29.29 3.00
N SER A 40 -62.79 28.28 2.50
CA SER A 40 -64.24 27.95 2.74
C SER A 40 -64.60 26.69 1.92
N VAL A 41 -64.73 25.46 2.44
CA VAL A 41 -65.77 24.88 3.32
C VAL A 41 -67.19 24.90 2.73
N VAL A 42 -67.74 23.70 2.42
CA VAL A 42 -69.11 23.17 2.72
C VAL A 42 -69.46 21.98 1.80
N LEU A 43 -69.62 20.78 2.41
CA LEU A 43 -70.53 19.63 2.15
C LEU A 43 -70.80 19.16 0.69
N THR A 44 -70.86 17.86 0.38
CA THR A 44 -71.55 16.76 1.10
C THR A 44 -70.66 15.52 1.31
N GLN A 45 -70.53 15.02 2.55
CA GLN A 45 -71.25 13.86 3.15
C GLN A 45 -70.91 12.49 2.53
N SER A 46 -70.64 11.41 3.28
CA SER A 46 -70.84 11.19 4.74
C SER A 46 -69.89 10.13 5.34
N ASP A 47 -69.34 10.46 6.52
CA ASP A 47 -69.09 9.62 7.72
C ASP A 47 -68.19 8.37 7.59
N ASP A 48 -67.32 7.95 8.53
CA ASP A 48 -66.73 8.48 9.79
C ASP A 48 -65.58 7.48 10.15
N ASP A 49 -64.46 7.75 10.83
CA ASP A 49 -63.82 8.95 11.42
C ASP A 49 -62.28 8.65 11.61
N ASN A 50 -61.52 9.58 12.22
CA ASN A 50 -60.15 9.52 12.82
C ASN A 50 -59.34 8.19 12.89
N ASN A 51 -58.00 8.20 12.84
CA ASN A 51 -57.09 9.22 13.38
C ASN A 51 -55.68 9.25 12.72
N THR A 52 -55.08 10.44 12.58
CA THR A 52 -53.62 10.79 12.50
C THR A 52 -52.61 9.94 11.72
N SER A 53 -51.69 10.48 10.92
CA SER A 53 -51.52 11.84 10.32
C SER A 53 -50.28 11.85 9.41
N ASP A 54 -50.36 12.61 8.31
CA ASP A 54 -49.26 13.08 7.45
C ASP A 54 -48.31 12.04 6.81
N ASP A 55 -48.70 11.61 5.61
CA ASP A 55 -47.79 11.17 4.54
C ASP A 55 -46.95 12.37 4.03
N SER A 56 -45.65 12.18 3.88
CA SER A 56 -44.80 13.06 3.06
C SER A 56 -43.77 12.27 2.25
N THR A 57 -44.24 11.46 1.30
CA THR A 57 -43.52 11.05 0.07
C THR A 57 -42.04 10.74 0.28
N ALA A 58 -41.74 9.51 0.73
CA ALA A 58 -40.38 9.04 0.85
C ALA A 58 -39.65 9.13 -0.51
N VAL A 59 -38.55 9.88 -0.53
CA VAL A 59 -37.42 9.50 -1.39
C VAL A 59 -36.75 8.36 -0.66
N THR A 60 -37.00 7.13 -1.11
CA THR A 60 -36.38 5.93 -0.56
C THR A 60 -34.89 5.94 -0.90
N THR A 61 -34.07 6.41 0.03
CA THR A 61 -32.64 6.07 0.08
C THR A 61 -32.54 4.56 0.27
N SER A 62 -31.98 3.82 -0.68
CA SER A 62 -31.70 2.41 -0.47
C SER A 62 -30.60 2.29 0.59
N ASN A 63 -31.00 1.89 1.79
CA ASN A 63 -30.07 1.57 2.86
C ASN A 63 -29.48 0.18 2.57
N SER A 64 -28.48 0.13 1.70
CA SER A 64 -27.78 -1.10 1.35
C SER A 64 -27.17 -1.73 2.62
N LEU A 65 -27.79 -2.82 3.09
CA LEU A 65 -27.13 -3.72 4.04
C LEU A 65 -26.06 -4.49 3.26
N MET A 66 -24.79 -4.15 3.51
CA MET A 66 -23.69 -5.00 3.08
C MET A 66 -23.68 -6.30 3.89
N LEU A 67 -23.30 -7.40 3.24
CA LEU A 67 -22.97 -8.64 3.94
C LEU A 67 -21.74 -8.41 4.83
N PRO A 68 -21.65 -9.03 6.03
CA PRO A 68 -20.49 -8.90 6.91
C PRO A 68 -19.24 -9.63 6.39
N GLN A 69 -19.29 -10.21 5.18
CA GLN A 69 -18.19 -10.89 4.51
C GLN A 69 -18.16 -10.41 3.06
N VAL A 70 -17.00 -9.87 2.63
CA VAL A 70 -16.81 -9.43 1.24
C VAL A 70 -16.53 -10.66 0.38
N ALA A 71 -17.32 -10.83 -0.68
CA ALA A 71 -17.16 -11.91 -1.67
C ALA A 71 -17.52 -11.41 -3.07
N VAL A 72 -16.85 -11.95 -4.09
CA VAL A 72 -17.20 -11.70 -5.50
C VAL A 72 -18.50 -12.44 -5.82
N ALA A 73 -19.57 -11.68 -6.02
CA ALA A 73 -20.89 -12.16 -6.42
C ALA A 73 -20.99 -12.42 -7.94
N ASN A 74 -20.20 -11.73 -8.78
CA ASN A 74 -20.27 -11.88 -10.22
C ASN A 74 -19.00 -11.43 -10.98
N LEU A 75 -18.82 -11.89 -12.22
CA LEU A 75 -17.79 -11.45 -13.16
C LEU A 75 -18.35 -11.19 -14.56
N THR A 76 -17.82 -10.16 -15.22
CA THR A 76 -18.18 -9.82 -16.60
C THR A 76 -16.98 -9.27 -17.36
N MET A 77 -17.01 -9.45 -18.68
CA MET A 77 -16.04 -8.86 -19.60
C MET A 77 -16.69 -7.69 -20.34
N VAL A 78 -16.14 -6.49 -20.16
CA VAL A 78 -16.49 -5.32 -20.96
C VAL A 78 -15.46 -5.11 -22.07
N SER A 79 -15.87 -4.39 -23.12
CA SER A 79 -14.96 -3.99 -24.19
C SER A 79 -15.29 -2.65 -24.77
N ALA A 80 -14.25 -1.91 -25.12
CA ALA A 80 -14.37 -0.61 -25.76
C ALA A 80 -13.17 -0.32 -26.69
N THR A 81 -13.09 0.92 -27.18
CA THR A 81 -12.05 1.37 -28.11
C THR A 81 -10.73 1.73 -27.46
N THR A 82 -10.73 2.03 -26.16
CA THR A 82 -9.55 2.32 -25.35
C THR A 82 -9.64 1.60 -24.00
N ASP A 83 -8.55 1.65 -23.24
CA ASP A 83 -8.47 1.10 -21.88
C ASP A 83 -9.37 1.90 -20.92
N ASP A 84 -9.29 3.22 -20.96
CA ASP A 84 -10.14 4.13 -20.18
C ASP A 84 -11.63 3.94 -20.51
N ASP A 85 -12.02 3.90 -21.80
CA ASP A 85 -13.40 3.60 -22.22
C ASP A 85 -13.90 2.24 -21.64
N SER A 86 -12.98 1.29 -21.39
CA SER A 86 -13.31 -0.04 -20.87
C SER A 86 -13.46 -0.03 -19.34
N LYS A 87 -12.60 0.70 -18.62
CA LYS A 87 -12.73 0.91 -17.16
C LYS A 87 -13.97 1.71 -16.81
N ASP A 88 -14.23 2.80 -17.53
CA ASP A 88 -15.47 3.58 -17.44
C ASP A 88 -16.68 2.66 -17.64
N ARG A 89 -16.58 1.67 -18.53
CA ARG A 89 -17.66 0.71 -18.78
C ARG A 89 -17.88 -0.32 -17.67
N CYS A 90 -16.90 -0.61 -16.81
CA CYS A 90 -17.13 -1.29 -15.54
C CYS A 90 -17.94 -0.39 -14.58
N VAL A 91 -17.51 0.87 -14.43
CA VAL A 91 -18.12 1.84 -13.50
C VAL A 91 -19.55 2.20 -13.93
N GLU A 92 -19.83 2.35 -15.23
CA GLU A 92 -21.18 2.54 -15.79
C GLU A 92 -22.14 1.36 -15.54
N LEU A 93 -21.63 0.19 -15.13
CA LEU A 93 -22.42 -0.97 -14.72
C LEU A 93 -22.55 -1.09 -13.19
N GLU A 94 -21.90 -0.19 -12.43
CA GLU A 94 -21.73 -0.24 -10.96
C GLU A 94 -20.80 -1.40 -10.50
N TRP A 95 -19.81 -1.76 -11.33
CA TRP A 95 -18.88 -2.88 -11.12
C TRP A 95 -17.43 -2.41 -11.02
N ILE A 96 -16.61 -3.15 -10.28
CA ILE A 96 -15.22 -2.81 -9.97
C ILE A 96 -14.29 -3.32 -11.10
N PRO A 97 -13.47 -2.44 -11.73
CA PRO A 97 -12.46 -2.86 -12.70
C PRO A 97 -11.32 -3.62 -12.01
N THR A 98 -10.92 -4.79 -12.54
CA THR A 98 -9.96 -5.68 -11.86
C THR A 98 -8.46 -5.31 -12.02
N GLY A 99 -8.05 -4.41 -12.92
CA GLY A 99 -6.73 -3.74 -12.79
C GLY A 99 -5.98 -3.44 -14.09
N VAL A 100 -5.81 -4.43 -14.98
CA VAL A 100 -5.23 -4.25 -16.33
C VAL A 100 -5.99 -5.02 -17.40
N ASP A 101 -5.80 -4.64 -18.66
CA ASP A 101 -6.51 -5.22 -19.79
C ASP A 101 -5.97 -6.60 -20.24
N TRP A 102 -6.81 -7.37 -20.93
CA TRP A 102 -6.55 -8.75 -21.34
C TRP A 102 -6.21 -8.89 -22.85
N VAL A 103 -5.74 -7.83 -23.54
CA VAL A 103 -5.48 -7.86 -24.99
C VAL A 103 -4.05 -7.44 -25.36
N ALA A 104 -3.22 -8.42 -25.70
CA ALA A 104 -1.91 -8.16 -26.28
C ALA A 104 -1.97 -7.79 -27.79
N SER A 105 -1.37 -6.65 -28.13
CA SER A 105 -0.62 -6.38 -29.38
C SER A 105 -1.32 -6.20 -30.74
N SER A 106 -2.59 -6.58 -30.98
CA SER A 106 -3.16 -6.42 -32.35
C SER A 106 -4.67 -6.14 -32.52
N GLY A 107 -5.46 -6.13 -31.44
CA GLY A 107 -6.92 -5.94 -31.49
C GLY A 107 -7.37 -4.49 -31.69
N SER A 108 -8.51 -4.28 -32.37
CA SER A 108 -9.14 -2.96 -32.53
C SER A 108 -10.12 -2.58 -31.39
N SER A 109 -10.11 -3.36 -30.31
CA SER A 109 -10.94 -3.17 -29.12
C SER A 109 -10.21 -3.80 -27.93
N ILE A 110 -10.19 -3.09 -26.82
CA ILE A 110 -9.58 -3.54 -25.56
C ILE A 110 -10.67 -4.27 -24.76
N TRP A 111 -10.27 -5.29 -24.00
CA TRP A 111 -11.16 -6.13 -23.21
C TRP A 111 -10.69 -6.15 -21.77
N TYR A 112 -11.63 -5.91 -20.85
CA TYR A 112 -11.34 -5.65 -19.44
C TYR A 112 -12.29 -6.47 -18.56
N LEU A 113 -11.75 -7.07 -17.50
CA LEU A 113 -12.51 -7.87 -16.55
C LEU A 113 -13.03 -6.96 -15.43
N CYS A 114 -14.34 -6.97 -15.20
CA CYS A 114 -14.99 -6.31 -14.06
C CYS A 114 -15.54 -7.37 -13.10
N MET A 115 -15.44 -7.09 -11.80
CA MET A 115 -16.08 -7.89 -10.74
C MET A 115 -17.21 -7.13 -10.06
N GLN A 116 -18.23 -7.86 -9.61
CA GLN A 116 -19.22 -7.37 -8.67
C GLN A 116 -18.94 -8.04 -7.33
N GLN A 117 -18.50 -7.28 -6.32
CA GLN A 117 -18.57 -7.71 -4.93
C GLN A 117 -20.00 -7.47 -4.40
N SER A 118 -20.44 -8.25 -3.40
CA SER A 118 -21.85 -8.36 -2.98
C SER A 118 -22.63 -7.04 -2.78
N VAL A 119 -23.85 -6.95 -3.33
CA VAL A 119 -24.72 -5.75 -3.33
C VAL A 119 -26.13 -6.04 -2.79
N GLU A 120 -26.67 -5.08 -2.02
CA GLU A 120 -28.06 -4.86 -1.56
C GLU A 120 -28.93 -6.04 -1.06
N ALA A 121 -29.35 -5.95 0.20
CA ALA A 121 -30.51 -6.66 0.73
C ALA A 121 -31.82 -6.15 0.10
N THR A 122 -32.71 -7.06 -0.32
CA THR A 122 -34.02 -6.70 -0.89
C THR A 122 -35.07 -6.43 0.20
N GLU A 123 -35.63 -5.21 0.23
CA GLU A 123 -36.79 -4.93 1.08
C GLU A 123 -38.03 -5.67 0.55
N SER A 124 -38.54 -6.63 1.34
CA SER A 124 -39.91 -7.13 1.20
C SER A 124 -40.75 -6.64 2.37
N GLU A 125 -41.98 -6.17 2.10
CA GLU A 125 -42.84 -5.50 3.09
C GLU A 125 -43.28 -6.43 4.23
N GLY A 126 -42.46 -6.58 5.27
CA GLY A 126 -42.82 -7.35 6.45
C GLY A 126 -41.73 -7.55 7.50
N ASP A 127 -40.45 -7.64 7.10
CA ASP A 127 -39.33 -7.90 8.01
C ASP A 127 -38.12 -7.03 7.70
N VAL A 128 -37.28 -6.75 8.70
CA VAL A 128 -36.22 -5.73 8.59
C VAL A 128 -34.87 -6.38 8.33
N GLY A 129 -34.45 -6.40 7.06
CA GLY A 129 -33.04 -6.54 6.67
C GLY A 129 -32.42 -7.93 6.89
N ALA A 130 -33.18 -9.02 6.73
CA ALA A 130 -32.60 -10.35 6.57
C ALA A 130 -32.29 -10.60 5.09
N VAL A 131 -31.01 -10.78 4.75
CA VAL A 131 -30.61 -11.33 3.45
C VAL A 131 -30.76 -12.85 3.50
N ASP A 132 -31.48 -13.44 2.55
CA ASP A 132 -31.48 -14.89 2.41
C ASP A 132 -30.19 -15.33 1.71
N LEU A 133 -29.27 -15.90 2.49
CA LEU A 133 -27.97 -16.36 2.03
C LEU A 133 -28.06 -17.60 1.12
N ASP A 134 -29.21 -18.28 1.07
CA ASP A 134 -29.47 -19.35 0.10
C ASP A 134 -29.86 -18.79 -1.29
N GLU A 135 -30.36 -17.55 -1.38
CA GLU A 135 -30.68 -16.89 -2.65
C GLU A 135 -29.52 -16.05 -3.22
N VAL A 136 -28.56 -15.63 -2.40
CA VAL A 136 -27.33 -14.95 -2.86
C VAL A 136 -26.32 -15.98 -3.38
N SER A 137 -25.84 -15.80 -4.61
CA SER A 137 -24.72 -16.58 -5.16
C SER A 137 -23.39 -15.83 -5.02
N VAL A 138 -22.32 -16.53 -4.62
CA VAL A 138 -20.95 -16.00 -4.55
C VAL A 138 -19.95 -16.98 -5.16
N MET A 139 -18.84 -16.48 -5.66
CA MET A 139 -17.83 -17.28 -6.35
C MET A 139 -17.05 -18.14 -5.36
N GLN A 140 -17.12 -19.46 -5.54
CA GLN A 140 -16.37 -20.45 -4.76
C GLN A 140 -14.94 -20.64 -5.28
N ARG A 141 -14.76 -20.61 -6.61
CA ARG A 141 -13.53 -21.03 -7.29
C ARG A 141 -13.38 -20.34 -8.65
N VAL A 142 -12.14 -20.07 -9.04
CA VAL A 142 -11.75 -19.69 -10.41
C VAL A 142 -10.68 -20.63 -10.96
N VAL A 143 -10.85 -21.04 -12.22
CA VAL A 143 -9.99 -21.99 -12.95
C VAL A 143 -9.68 -21.39 -14.32
N VAL A 144 -8.42 -21.43 -14.77
CA VAL A 144 -8.00 -20.95 -16.11
C VAL A 144 -7.65 -22.14 -17.00
N VAL A 145 -8.20 -22.19 -18.21
CA VAL A 145 -7.99 -23.31 -19.16
C VAL A 145 -7.62 -22.80 -20.57
N SER A 146 -6.88 -23.61 -21.33
CA SER A 146 -6.41 -23.28 -22.68
C SER A 146 -7.42 -23.60 -23.81
N ASP A 147 -8.52 -24.29 -23.51
CA ASP A 147 -9.65 -24.48 -24.43
C ASP A 147 -11.00 -24.38 -23.71
N ALA A 148 -11.99 -23.79 -24.38
CA ALA A 148 -13.34 -23.61 -23.86
C ALA A 148 -14.08 -24.95 -23.62
N THR A 149 -13.73 -26.02 -24.34
CA THR A 149 -14.33 -27.35 -24.13
C THR A 149 -13.69 -28.13 -22.98
N SER A 150 -12.55 -27.65 -22.45
CA SER A 150 -11.96 -28.10 -21.18
C SER A 150 -12.56 -27.42 -19.94
N CYS A 151 -13.52 -26.51 -20.11
CA CYS A 151 -14.22 -25.88 -18.99
C CYS A 151 -15.19 -26.89 -18.33
N PRO A 152 -15.13 -27.13 -17.01
CA PRO A 152 -16.02 -28.09 -16.34
C PRO A 152 -17.50 -27.76 -16.54
N SER A 153 -18.33 -28.79 -16.76
CA SER A 153 -19.74 -28.60 -17.19
C SER A 153 -20.67 -27.93 -16.16
N ASN A 154 -20.21 -27.79 -14.92
CA ASN A 154 -20.82 -27.07 -13.80
C ASN A 154 -20.36 -25.60 -13.68
N MET A 155 -19.28 -25.20 -14.36
CA MET A 155 -18.69 -23.85 -14.27
C MET A 155 -19.17 -22.92 -15.39
N GLN A 156 -19.22 -21.62 -15.09
CA GLN A 156 -19.49 -20.57 -16.06
C GLN A 156 -18.18 -20.17 -16.77
N ALA A 157 -18.13 -20.37 -18.09
CA ALA A 157 -17.01 -19.93 -18.92
C ALA A 157 -17.09 -18.43 -19.24
N ILE A 158 -16.08 -17.67 -18.82
CA ILE A 158 -15.84 -16.27 -19.18
C ILE A 158 -14.86 -16.26 -20.35
N VAL A 159 -15.35 -15.83 -21.51
CA VAL A 159 -14.66 -15.95 -22.80
C VAL A 159 -14.10 -14.61 -23.25
N ASN A 160 -12.78 -14.46 -23.23
CA ASN A 160 -12.11 -13.40 -23.99
C ASN A 160 -12.08 -13.79 -25.48
N PRO A 161 -12.57 -12.96 -26.41
CA PRO A 161 -12.53 -13.25 -27.84
C PRO A 161 -11.14 -13.07 -28.50
N ALA A 162 -10.10 -12.67 -27.75
CA ALA A 162 -8.76 -12.39 -28.27
C ALA A 162 -7.68 -13.43 -27.90
N SER A 163 -7.90 -14.31 -26.91
CA SER A 163 -6.91 -15.26 -26.39
C SER A 163 -7.38 -16.72 -26.47
N SER A 164 -6.44 -17.66 -26.63
CA SER A 164 -6.67 -19.11 -26.42
C SER A 164 -6.61 -19.47 -24.93
N VAL A 165 -7.32 -18.69 -24.12
CA VAL A 165 -7.32 -18.75 -22.65
C VAL A 165 -8.72 -18.36 -22.17
N PHE A 166 -9.30 -19.17 -21.29
CA PHE A 166 -10.68 -19.06 -20.84
C PHE A 166 -10.72 -19.16 -19.31
N VAL A 167 -11.52 -18.32 -18.66
CA VAL A 167 -11.65 -18.27 -17.21
C VAL A 167 -12.97 -18.91 -16.82
N CYS A 168 -12.91 -20.08 -16.20
CA CYS A 168 -14.05 -20.83 -15.68
C CYS A 168 -14.27 -20.46 -14.22
N VAL A 169 -15.50 -20.12 -13.84
CA VAL A 169 -15.84 -19.80 -12.44
C VAL A 169 -16.99 -20.65 -11.92
N GLU A 170 -16.89 -21.00 -10.64
CA GLU A 170 -17.87 -21.78 -9.89
C GLU A 170 -18.54 -20.86 -8.87
N PHE A 171 -19.87 -20.90 -8.80
CA PHE A 171 -20.67 -20.13 -7.87
C PHE A 171 -21.51 -21.08 -7.00
N VAL A 172 -21.58 -20.80 -5.71
CA VAL A 172 -22.43 -21.51 -4.73
C VAL A 172 -23.24 -20.50 -3.91
N SER A 173 -24.15 -20.96 -3.04
CA SER A 173 -24.89 -20.03 -2.17
C SER A 173 -23.96 -19.37 -1.15
N ALA A 174 -24.30 -18.16 -0.73
CA ALA A 174 -23.55 -17.46 0.32
C ALA A 174 -23.55 -18.26 1.64
N THR A 175 -24.63 -18.99 1.94
CA THR A 175 -24.66 -19.93 3.08
C THR A 175 -23.54 -20.98 2.96
N GLU A 176 -23.48 -21.70 1.83
CA GLU A 176 -22.50 -22.76 1.60
C GLU A 176 -21.08 -22.22 1.60
N ALA A 177 -20.84 -21.11 0.90
CA ALA A 177 -19.55 -20.43 0.83
C ALA A 177 -19.04 -19.98 2.22
N PHE A 178 -19.92 -19.42 3.06
CA PHE A 178 -19.54 -18.88 4.36
C PHE A 178 -19.42 -19.98 5.45
N ASP A 179 -20.25 -21.03 5.41
CA ASP A 179 -20.10 -22.21 6.31
C ASP A 179 -18.84 -23.03 6.00
N THR A 180 -18.36 -23.04 4.75
CA THR A 180 -17.14 -23.75 4.31
C THR A 180 -15.89 -22.87 4.26
N GLN A 181 -16.06 -21.54 4.40
CA GLN A 181 -15.04 -20.52 4.10
C GLN A 181 -14.37 -20.73 2.72
N GLN A 182 -15.15 -21.14 1.73
CA GLN A 182 -14.69 -21.30 0.34
C GLN A 182 -15.34 -20.27 -0.57
N TYR A 183 -14.72 -19.08 -0.62
CA TYR A 183 -15.11 -18.01 -1.53
C TYR A 183 -13.92 -17.18 -1.99
N VAL A 184 -14.05 -16.60 -3.18
CA VAL A 184 -13.15 -15.57 -3.70
C VAL A 184 -13.63 -14.23 -3.15
N VAL A 185 -12.77 -13.55 -2.38
CA VAL A 185 -13.04 -12.19 -1.87
C VAL A 185 -12.87 -11.16 -2.97
N ASP A 186 -11.82 -11.34 -3.78
CA ASP A 186 -11.26 -10.31 -4.64
C ASP A 186 -10.49 -10.94 -5.80
N LEU A 187 -10.47 -10.22 -6.94
CA LEU A 187 -9.81 -10.61 -8.18
C LEU A 187 -9.11 -9.40 -8.80
N MET A 188 -7.79 -9.49 -8.97
CA MET A 188 -7.01 -8.47 -9.66
C MET A 188 -6.40 -9.00 -10.96
N THR A 189 -6.49 -8.27 -12.07
CA THR A 189 -5.58 -8.45 -13.21
C THR A 189 -4.40 -7.49 -13.09
N THR A 190 -3.18 -7.98 -13.21
CA THR A 190 -1.94 -7.17 -13.08
C THR A 190 -0.88 -7.60 -14.11
N THR A 191 0.08 -6.74 -14.44
CA THR A 191 1.26 -7.12 -15.23
C THR A 191 2.39 -7.74 -14.39
N GLU A 192 2.29 -7.70 -13.06
CA GLU A 192 3.29 -8.27 -12.16
C GLU A 192 2.97 -9.71 -11.78
N SER A 193 3.99 -10.56 -11.75
CA SER A 193 3.86 -11.97 -11.35
C SER A 193 3.55 -12.15 -9.87
N PHE A 194 3.94 -11.21 -9.01
CA PHE A 194 3.83 -11.31 -7.56
C PHE A 194 2.92 -10.20 -6.98
N TYR A 195 1.60 -10.39 -7.08
CA TYR A 195 0.64 -9.49 -6.43
C TYR A 195 0.53 -9.80 -4.94
N ASN A 196 1.26 -9.03 -4.13
CA ASN A 196 1.33 -9.25 -2.69
C ASN A 196 0.61 -8.15 -1.90
N HIS A 197 -0.70 -8.29 -1.76
CA HIS A 197 -1.43 -7.65 -0.66
C HIS A 197 -1.36 -8.55 0.57
N ASP A 198 -0.28 -8.41 1.36
CA ASP A 198 -0.15 -8.97 2.70
C ASP A 198 -1.21 -8.36 3.63
N THR A 199 -2.41 -8.91 3.51
CA THR A 199 -3.52 -8.75 4.43
C THR A 199 -3.61 -10.08 5.18
N PRO A 200 -3.27 -10.14 6.48
CA PRO A 200 -3.24 -11.40 7.21
C PRO A 200 -4.56 -12.17 7.06
N GLY A 201 -4.44 -13.41 6.59
CA GLY A 201 -5.55 -14.36 6.47
C GLY A 201 -6.11 -14.61 5.07
N TRP A 202 -5.44 -14.12 4.02
CA TRP A 202 -5.81 -14.36 2.61
C TRP A 202 -4.67 -15.01 1.81
N ILE A 203 -5.02 -15.86 0.83
CA ILE A 203 -4.07 -16.48 -0.10
C ILE A 203 -4.34 -15.97 -1.51
N THR A 204 -3.33 -15.31 -2.11
CA THR A 204 -3.35 -14.90 -3.52
C THR A 204 -2.80 -16.01 -4.43
N TRP A 205 -3.50 -16.30 -5.54
CA TRP A 205 -3.01 -17.18 -6.61
C TRP A 205 -2.98 -16.46 -7.99
N PRO A 206 -1.79 -16.21 -8.57
CA PRO A 206 -1.62 -15.51 -9.86
C PRO A 206 -1.50 -16.45 -11.08
N VAL A 207 -2.19 -16.13 -12.19
CA VAL A 207 -2.21 -16.94 -13.44
C VAL A 207 -1.90 -16.10 -14.68
N ASP A 208 -0.85 -16.45 -15.43
CA ASP A 208 -0.60 -15.86 -16.75
C ASP A 208 -1.78 -16.12 -17.70
N LEU A 209 -2.47 -15.05 -18.12
CA LEU A 209 -3.61 -15.07 -19.02
C LEU A 209 -3.23 -15.04 -20.52
N LYS A 210 -1.93 -15.11 -20.84
CA LYS A 210 -1.37 -15.04 -22.21
C LYS A 210 -0.60 -16.32 -22.58
N PHE A 211 0.10 -16.95 -21.64
CA PHE A 211 0.95 -18.14 -21.86
C PHE A 211 1.99 -17.93 -22.98
N ASP A 212 2.62 -16.76 -23.04
CA ASP A 212 3.56 -16.34 -24.09
C ASP A 212 4.90 -15.88 -23.47
N SER A 213 6.01 -16.53 -23.84
CA SER A 213 7.34 -16.24 -23.31
C SER A 213 7.91 -14.89 -23.77
N ASP A 214 7.41 -14.35 -24.87
CA ASP A 214 8.02 -13.22 -25.58
C ASP A 214 7.22 -11.90 -25.38
N ALA A 215 6.16 -11.93 -24.56
CA ALA A 215 5.25 -10.82 -24.29
C ALA A 215 5.24 -10.39 -22.81
N SER A 216 4.77 -9.17 -22.53
CA SER A 216 4.41 -8.79 -21.16
C SER A 216 3.16 -9.57 -20.72
N SER A 217 3.35 -10.53 -19.81
CA SER A 217 2.26 -11.30 -19.19
C SER A 217 1.20 -10.39 -18.53
N VAL A 218 -0.01 -10.93 -18.37
CA VAL A 218 -1.03 -10.38 -17.47
C VAL A 218 -1.48 -11.50 -16.56
N PHE A 219 -1.30 -11.33 -15.25
CA PHE A 219 -1.61 -12.30 -14.23
C PHE A 219 -2.99 -12.01 -13.61
N LEU A 220 -3.90 -12.99 -13.61
CA LEU A 220 -5.12 -12.96 -12.80
C LEU A 220 -4.81 -13.46 -11.39
N SER A 221 -5.05 -12.64 -10.38
CA SER A 221 -4.77 -12.91 -8.97
C SER A 221 -6.07 -13.04 -8.17
N ALA A 222 -6.35 -14.22 -7.61
CA ALA A 222 -7.54 -14.47 -6.80
C ALA A 222 -7.21 -14.58 -5.31
N ARG A 223 -7.99 -13.92 -4.42
CA ARG A 223 -7.81 -13.97 -2.95
C ARG A 223 -8.86 -14.84 -2.25
N TYR A 224 -8.41 -15.84 -1.49
CA TYR A 224 -9.23 -16.81 -0.73
C TYR A 224 -8.94 -16.80 0.78
N PRO A 225 -9.89 -17.16 1.68
CA PRO A 225 -9.62 -17.37 3.10
C PRO A 225 -8.53 -18.43 3.34
N VAL A 226 -7.54 -18.13 4.17
CA VAL A 226 -6.58 -19.15 4.66
C VAL A 226 -7.31 -20.17 5.53
N ARG A 227 -7.21 -21.45 5.18
CA ARG A 227 -7.79 -22.60 5.93
C ARG A 227 -6.73 -23.69 6.15
N PRO A 228 -6.76 -24.45 7.26
CA PRO A 228 -5.89 -25.61 7.43
C PRO A 228 -6.42 -26.85 6.69
N ILE A 229 -5.53 -27.76 6.31
CA ILE A 229 -5.88 -29.10 5.80
C ILE A 229 -5.94 -30.07 7.00
N VAL A 230 -7.05 -30.79 7.18
CA VAL A 230 -7.31 -31.69 8.34
C VAL A 230 -7.35 -33.18 8.00
N ALA A 231 -7.49 -33.54 6.71
CA ALA A 231 -7.27 -34.89 6.19
C ALA A 231 -6.85 -34.85 4.71
N LEU A 232 -6.32 -35.96 4.21
CA LEU A 232 -5.95 -36.18 2.82
C LEU A 232 -6.50 -37.55 2.35
N GLU A 233 -6.83 -37.67 1.07
CA GLU A 233 -7.19 -38.94 0.41
C GLU A 233 -6.65 -38.91 -1.03
N VAL A 234 -6.23 -40.06 -1.57
CA VAL A 234 -5.71 -40.16 -2.96
C VAL A 234 -6.71 -40.86 -3.86
N LEU A 235 -7.30 -40.13 -4.79
CA LEU A 235 -8.13 -40.70 -5.86
C LEU A 235 -7.27 -40.99 -7.09
N THR A 236 -7.59 -42.07 -7.79
CA THR A 236 -6.91 -42.51 -9.01
C THR A 236 -7.93 -42.98 -10.04
N ASN A 237 -7.63 -42.79 -11.32
CA ASN A 237 -8.58 -43.05 -12.42
C ASN A 237 -9.81 -42.14 -12.33
N VAL A 238 -9.62 -40.87 -11.96
CA VAL A 238 -10.67 -39.86 -12.04
C VAL A 238 -10.82 -39.42 -13.50
N ASP A 239 -12.05 -39.15 -13.94
CA ASP A 239 -12.33 -38.59 -15.26
C ASP A 239 -12.06 -37.07 -15.22
N THR A 240 -11.35 -36.53 -16.21
CA THR A 240 -10.94 -35.12 -16.25
C THR A 240 -12.12 -34.14 -16.17
N ASN A 241 -13.32 -34.52 -16.60
CA ASN A 241 -14.55 -33.71 -16.46
C ASN A 241 -15.08 -33.66 -15.01
N SER A 242 -14.64 -34.58 -14.16
CA SER A 242 -14.97 -34.68 -12.73
C SER A 242 -13.83 -34.23 -11.80
N ILE A 243 -12.71 -33.75 -12.35
CA ILE A 243 -11.49 -33.44 -11.60
C ILE A 243 -11.71 -32.41 -10.46
N TYR A 244 -12.72 -31.53 -10.59
CA TYR A 244 -13.06 -30.49 -9.60
C TYR A 244 -14.18 -30.86 -8.61
N SER A 245 -14.85 -32.00 -8.82
CA SER A 245 -15.99 -32.47 -8.00
C SER A 245 -15.81 -33.87 -7.40
N ALA A 246 -14.86 -34.68 -7.91
CA ALA A 246 -14.64 -36.05 -7.43
C ALA A 246 -14.30 -36.15 -5.94
N CYS A 247 -13.70 -35.12 -5.34
CA CYS A 247 -13.47 -35.05 -3.89
C CYS A 247 -14.78 -34.79 -3.11
N GLN A 248 -15.70 -33.98 -3.65
CA GLN A 248 -16.97 -33.62 -2.99
C GLN A 248 -17.91 -34.83 -2.82
N GLU A 249 -17.70 -35.93 -3.56
CA GLU A 249 -18.45 -37.19 -3.38
C GLU A 249 -17.95 -38.06 -2.20
N LEU A 250 -16.92 -37.62 -1.46
CA LEU A 250 -16.34 -38.37 -0.34
C LEU A 250 -17.18 -38.35 0.95
N GLY A 251 -16.81 -39.23 1.90
CA GLY A 251 -17.64 -39.58 3.05
C GLY A 251 -17.84 -38.46 4.09
N PRO A 252 -18.94 -38.52 4.88
CA PRO A 252 -19.54 -37.35 5.55
C PRO A 252 -18.85 -36.93 6.87
N GLN A 253 -17.58 -36.53 6.79
CA GLN A 253 -16.87 -35.76 7.82
C GLN A 253 -15.95 -34.76 7.13
N GLY A 254 -16.15 -33.46 7.42
CA GLY A 254 -15.46 -32.35 6.74
C GLY A 254 -15.92 -32.18 5.29
N GLU A 255 -15.61 -31.01 4.71
CA GLU A 255 -15.75 -30.83 3.27
C GLU A 255 -14.47 -31.25 2.56
N TRP A 256 -14.63 -32.04 1.51
CA TRP A 256 -13.55 -32.60 0.71
C TRP A 256 -13.45 -31.83 -0.61
N GLU A 257 -12.39 -31.05 -0.75
CA GLU A 257 -12.11 -30.27 -1.94
C GLU A 257 -10.87 -30.80 -2.69
N THR A 258 -10.77 -30.39 -3.94
CA THR A 258 -9.61 -30.67 -4.79
C THR A 258 -8.50 -29.64 -4.52
N PRO A 259 -7.23 -29.94 -4.85
CA PRO A 259 -6.16 -28.94 -4.81
C PRO A 259 -6.57 -27.67 -5.55
N GLY A 260 -6.13 -26.50 -5.07
CA GLY A 260 -6.64 -25.21 -5.54
C GLY A 260 -6.47 -24.99 -7.04
N PHE A 261 -5.47 -25.63 -7.67
CA PHE A 261 -5.29 -25.61 -9.12
C PHE A 261 -4.52 -26.81 -9.70
N VAL A 262 -4.67 -27.02 -11.02
CA VAL A 262 -3.88 -27.96 -11.84
C VAL A 262 -3.40 -27.24 -13.12
N LEU A 263 -2.13 -26.84 -13.17
CA LEU A 263 -1.49 -26.30 -14.39
C LEU A 263 -1.18 -27.45 -15.36
N LYS A 264 -1.44 -27.27 -16.67
CA LYS A 264 -1.02 -28.22 -17.73
C LYS A 264 -0.30 -27.45 -18.85
N SER A 265 0.98 -27.73 -19.11
CA SER A 265 1.87 -26.81 -19.86
C SER A 265 1.89 -26.93 -21.39
N SER A 266 1.43 -28.03 -21.98
CA SER A 266 1.59 -28.29 -23.42
C SER A 266 0.56 -29.29 -23.97
N GLU A 267 0.54 -29.46 -25.32
CA GLU A 267 -0.42 -30.31 -26.05
C GLU A 267 -0.47 -31.78 -25.58
N GLY A 268 0.50 -32.26 -24.78
CA GLY A 268 0.48 -33.60 -24.19
C GLY A 268 -0.80 -33.90 -23.40
N ALA A 269 -1.37 -32.90 -22.71
CA ALA A 269 -2.65 -33.04 -21.99
C ALA A 269 -3.86 -33.25 -22.91
N SER A 270 -3.75 -33.03 -24.23
CA SER A 270 -4.83 -33.26 -25.20
C SER A 270 -4.89 -34.70 -25.72
N SER A 271 -3.94 -35.58 -25.37
CA SER A 271 -3.98 -36.97 -25.80
C SER A 271 -4.99 -37.77 -24.99
N ASN A 272 -6.15 -38.10 -25.59
CA ASN A 272 -7.25 -38.90 -25.01
C ASN A 272 -6.80 -40.03 -24.06
N SER A 273 -6.75 -39.71 -22.78
CA SER A 273 -6.65 -40.66 -21.67
C SER A 273 -7.95 -40.56 -20.88
N ASP A 274 -8.98 -41.29 -21.33
CA ASP A 274 -10.34 -41.28 -20.73
C ASP A 274 -10.36 -41.75 -19.25
N THR A 275 -9.21 -42.07 -18.64
CA THR A 275 -8.96 -42.24 -17.19
C THR A 275 -7.46 -42.44 -16.94
N SER A 276 -6.83 -41.57 -16.13
CA SER A 276 -5.59 -41.91 -15.36
C SER A 276 -5.15 -40.87 -14.32
N ASP A 277 -5.76 -39.68 -14.26
CA ASP A 277 -5.34 -38.60 -13.36
C ASP A 277 -5.36 -39.04 -11.87
N VAL A 278 -4.40 -38.50 -11.10
CA VAL A 278 -4.21 -38.73 -9.67
C VAL A 278 -4.54 -37.45 -8.92
N ILE A 279 -5.53 -37.50 -8.03
CA ILE A 279 -5.98 -36.33 -7.25
C ILE A 279 -5.69 -36.55 -5.78
N VAL A 280 -5.03 -35.57 -5.17
CA VAL A 280 -4.87 -35.48 -3.71
C VAL A 280 -6.04 -34.64 -3.18
N CYS A 281 -7.12 -35.28 -2.75
CA CYS A 281 -8.23 -34.59 -2.11
C CYS A 281 -7.78 -34.07 -0.73
N VAL A 282 -8.12 -32.82 -0.43
CA VAL A 282 -7.87 -32.20 0.88
C VAL A 282 -9.19 -32.01 1.61
N GLN A 283 -9.20 -32.34 2.90
CA GLN A 283 -10.35 -32.06 3.76
C GLN A 283 -10.10 -30.76 4.53
N ARG A 284 -11.12 -29.90 4.59
CA ARG A 284 -11.10 -28.65 5.39
C ARG A 284 -12.11 -28.75 6.55
N PRO A 285 -11.86 -28.05 7.67
CA PRO A 285 -12.87 -27.88 8.71
C PRO A 285 -13.98 -26.93 8.24
N LEU A 286 -15.20 -27.09 8.76
CA LEU A 286 -16.27 -26.10 8.64
C LEU A 286 -15.95 -24.86 9.50
N ALA A 287 -16.48 -23.70 9.13
CA ALA A 287 -16.29 -22.41 9.81
C ALA A 287 -16.72 -22.41 11.29
N ASN A 288 -17.57 -23.35 11.70
CA ASN A 288 -18.06 -23.53 13.07
C ASN A 288 -17.32 -24.63 13.88
N ALA A 289 -16.27 -25.24 13.32
CA ALA A 289 -15.43 -26.20 14.04
C ALA A 289 -14.69 -25.51 15.20
N THR A 290 -14.69 -26.13 16.39
CA THR A 290 -14.15 -25.52 17.62
C THR A 290 -13.24 -26.46 18.40
N GLY A 291 -12.14 -25.90 18.91
CA GLY A 291 -11.09 -26.62 19.64
C GLY A 291 -9.79 -26.76 18.84
N ALA A 292 -8.79 -27.42 19.42
CA ALA A 292 -7.54 -27.71 18.74
C ALA A 292 -7.77 -28.70 17.58
N LEU A 293 -7.33 -28.33 16.37
CA LEU A 293 -7.44 -29.17 15.18
C LEU A 293 -6.11 -29.91 14.95
N THR A 294 -6.20 -31.16 14.53
CA THR A 294 -5.06 -31.87 13.93
C THR A 294 -4.98 -31.48 12.46
N VAL A 295 -3.87 -30.89 12.04
CA VAL A 295 -3.68 -30.30 10.71
C VAL A 295 -2.40 -30.81 10.06
N LEU A 296 -2.35 -30.74 8.74
CA LEU A 296 -1.18 -31.11 7.93
C LEU A 296 -0.05 -30.08 8.16
N THR A 297 1.09 -30.51 8.70
CA THR A 297 2.25 -29.63 8.97
C THR A 297 3.40 -29.83 7.98
N ASP A 298 3.50 -31.03 7.39
CA ASP A 298 4.39 -31.32 6.28
C ASP A 298 3.81 -32.41 5.37
N LEU A 299 4.19 -32.41 4.10
CA LEU A 299 3.75 -33.41 3.13
C LEU A 299 4.88 -33.70 2.14
N ASN A 300 5.16 -34.98 1.90
CA ASN A 300 6.04 -35.44 0.82
C ASN A 300 5.28 -36.47 -0.03
N VAL A 301 5.54 -36.49 -1.34
CA VAL A 301 4.99 -37.46 -2.29
C VAL A 301 6.13 -38.32 -2.84
N VAL A 302 5.98 -39.64 -2.76
CA VAL A 302 6.98 -40.64 -3.17
C VAL A 302 6.32 -41.81 -3.89
N LEU A 303 7.11 -42.66 -4.56
CA LEU A 303 6.58 -43.86 -5.19
C LEU A 303 6.01 -44.85 -4.14
N PRO A 304 4.96 -45.65 -4.48
CA PRO A 304 4.38 -46.64 -3.55
C PRO A 304 5.37 -47.67 -3.01
N THR A 305 6.48 -47.91 -3.72
CA THR A 305 7.56 -48.84 -3.33
C THR A 305 8.62 -48.22 -2.42
N GLU A 306 8.62 -46.91 -2.22
CA GLU A 306 9.66 -46.20 -1.47
C GLU A 306 9.29 -46.03 0.01
N THR A 307 10.29 -45.79 0.85
CA THR A 307 10.10 -45.50 2.28
C THR A 307 9.91 -44.01 2.47
N CYS A 308 8.92 -43.60 3.27
CA CYS A 308 8.75 -42.19 3.61
C CYS A 308 10.02 -41.60 4.27
N PRO A 309 10.25 -40.28 4.14
CA PRO A 309 11.33 -39.58 4.83
C PRO A 309 11.32 -39.79 6.36
N GLY A 310 12.46 -39.48 7.01
CA GLY A 310 12.65 -39.70 8.44
C GLY A 310 11.88 -38.70 9.31
N VAL A 311 10.64 -39.05 9.64
CA VAL A 311 9.68 -38.26 10.43
C VAL A 311 10.25 -37.74 11.75
N ALA A 312 9.92 -36.50 12.11
CA ALA A 312 10.33 -35.88 13.37
C ALA A 312 9.72 -36.58 14.61
N GLU A 313 10.48 -36.71 15.71
CA GLU A 313 10.08 -37.50 16.90
C GLU A 313 8.78 -37.04 17.61
N THR A 314 8.22 -35.87 17.25
CA THR A 314 7.02 -35.28 17.85
C THR A 314 5.78 -35.26 16.94
N ALA A 315 5.91 -35.56 15.65
CA ALA A 315 4.80 -35.53 14.70
C ALA A 315 4.10 -36.90 14.60
N THR A 316 2.79 -36.91 14.33
CA THR A 316 2.09 -38.14 13.92
C THR A 316 2.10 -38.24 12.41
N SER A 317 2.74 -39.26 11.85
CA SER A 317 2.78 -39.49 10.40
C SER A 317 1.71 -40.48 9.92
N THR A 318 1.16 -40.22 8.74
CA THR A 318 0.21 -41.11 8.05
C THR A 318 0.73 -41.40 6.64
N GLU A 319 0.88 -42.69 6.31
CA GLU A 319 1.17 -43.15 4.94
C GLU A 319 -0.15 -43.41 4.18
N ILE A 320 -0.46 -42.60 3.17
CA ILE A 320 -1.66 -42.75 2.33
C ILE A 320 -1.20 -43.22 0.95
N THR A 321 -1.53 -44.46 0.58
CA THR A 321 -0.94 -45.14 -0.59
C THR A 321 -2.01 -45.50 -1.61
N SER A 322 -1.80 -45.12 -2.87
CA SER A 322 -2.54 -45.62 -4.03
C SER A 322 -1.68 -46.58 -4.86
N ASP A 323 -2.24 -47.10 -5.96
CA ASP A 323 -1.48 -47.93 -6.92
C ASP A 323 -0.42 -47.11 -7.70
N LEU A 324 -0.41 -45.76 -7.58
CA LEU A 324 0.45 -44.86 -8.36
C LEU A 324 1.38 -43.98 -7.52
N ILE A 325 0.92 -43.44 -6.39
CA ILE A 325 1.72 -42.58 -5.49
C ILE A 325 1.53 -42.97 -4.03
N LYS A 326 2.42 -42.49 -3.17
CA LYS A 326 2.24 -42.48 -1.72
C LYS A 326 2.48 -41.09 -1.14
N LEU A 327 1.54 -40.63 -0.34
CA LEU A 327 1.67 -39.45 0.50
C LEU A 327 2.28 -39.85 1.85
N CYS A 328 3.31 -39.13 2.22
CA CYS A 328 3.96 -39.16 3.53
C CYS A 328 3.55 -37.87 4.25
N ALA A 329 2.42 -37.91 4.95
CA ALA A 329 1.81 -36.73 5.57
C ALA A 329 2.17 -36.66 7.07
N GLU A 330 2.75 -35.54 7.50
CA GLU A 330 2.98 -35.24 8.92
C GLU A 330 1.86 -34.37 9.48
N TRP A 331 1.32 -34.77 10.62
CA TRP A 331 0.19 -34.13 11.28
C TRP A 331 0.60 -33.57 12.64
N GLY A 332 0.28 -32.30 12.87
CA GLY A 332 0.49 -31.56 14.11
C GLY A 332 -0.83 -31.01 14.68
N SER A 333 -0.78 -30.48 15.90
CA SER A 333 -1.95 -29.87 16.56
C SER A 333 -1.80 -28.36 16.58
N VAL A 334 -2.71 -27.64 15.90
CA VAL A 334 -2.78 -26.17 15.95
C VAL A 334 -3.94 -25.75 16.83
N GLU A 335 -3.66 -24.87 17.80
CA GLU A 335 -4.69 -24.14 18.53
C GLU A 335 -5.07 -22.88 17.74
N PHE A 336 -6.37 -22.62 17.67
CA PHE A 336 -7.01 -21.43 17.11
C PHE A 336 -7.82 -20.81 18.26
N ASP A 337 -7.64 -19.51 18.53
CA ASP A 337 -8.37 -18.84 19.62
C ASP A 337 -9.87 -18.66 19.27
N ASN A 338 -10.69 -18.49 20.30
CA ASN A 338 -12.15 -18.65 20.23
C ASN A 338 -12.86 -17.51 21.00
N SER A 339 -12.28 -16.31 20.94
CA SER A 339 -12.59 -15.20 21.86
C SER A 339 -13.55 -14.15 21.31
N SER A 340 -13.83 -14.11 19.99
CA SER A 340 -14.64 -13.04 19.37
C SER A 340 -15.54 -13.49 18.20
N LEU A 341 -16.56 -14.30 18.51
CA LEU A 341 -17.64 -14.75 17.59
C LEU A 341 -18.55 -13.64 17.00
N ASN A 342 -18.12 -12.37 17.04
CA ASN A 342 -18.77 -11.18 16.48
C ASN A 342 -17.79 -10.23 15.75
N SER A 343 -16.54 -10.65 15.49
CA SER A 343 -15.55 -9.87 14.72
C SER A 343 -15.21 -10.55 13.41
N THR A 344 -15.19 -9.81 12.31
CA THR A 344 -15.02 -10.27 10.92
C THR A 344 -13.58 -10.59 10.53
N ILE A 345 -12.84 -11.31 11.39
CA ILE A 345 -11.46 -11.73 11.18
C ILE A 345 -11.45 -13.25 10.92
N SER A 346 -10.80 -13.68 9.85
CA SER A 346 -10.70 -15.10 9.46
C SER A 346 -9.86 -15.91 10.46
N ALA A 347 -10.18 -17.20 10.56
CA ALA A 347 -9.64 -18.12 11.59
C ALA A 347 -8.11 -18.31 11.54
N SER A 348 -7.45 -17.90 10.46
CA SER A 348 -6.01 -17.96 10.25
C SER A 348 -5.19 -17.05 11.17
N ASN A 349 -5.72 -15.90 11.56
CA ASN A 349 -4.94 -14.84 12.22
C ASN A 349 -4.68 -15.12 13.72
N GLN A 350 -5.05 -16.33 14.17
CA GLN A 350 -4.93 -16.82 15.54
C GLN A 350 -4.35 -18.24 15.61
N ALA A 351 -3.84 -18.78 14.49
CA ALA A 351 -3.12 -20.05 14.47
C ALA A 351 -1.79 -19.94 15.24
N THR A 352 -1.48 -20.95 16.05
CA THR A 352 -0.32 -20.90 16.97
C THR A 352 0.95 -21.58 16.45
N SER A 353 0.90 -22.30 15.32
CA SER A 353 2.08 -22.88 14.66
C SER A 353 1.83 -23.16 13.16
N PRO A 354 2.89 -23.30 12.33
CA PRO A 354 2.77 -23.41 10.88
C PRO A 354 2.04 -24.65 10.39
N PHE A 355 1.35 -24.53 9.26
CA PHE A 355 0.66 -25.64 8.58
C PHE A 355 0.70 -25.52 7.05
N VAL A 356 0.54 -26.63 6.36
CA VAL A 356 0.36 -26.65 4.90
C VAL A 356 -1.03 -26.11 4.58
N ALA A 357 -1.07 -24.94 3.93
CA ALA A 357 -2.30 -24.22 3.65
C ALA A 357 -2.85 -24.50 2.26
N GLU A 358 -1.99 -24.66 1.26
CA GLU A 358 -2.42 -25.01 -0.10
C GLU A 358 -1.60 -26.14 -0.71
N LEU A 359 -2.27 -26.92 -1.56
CA LEU A 359 -1.66 -27.89 -2.48
C LEU A 359 -2.02 -27.53 -3.92
N SER A 360 -1.10 -27.80 -4.85
CA SER A 360 -1.30 -27.56 -6.28
C SER A 360 -0.56 -28.62 -7.11
N LEU A 361 -0.97 -28.81 -8.36
CA LEU A 361 -0.33 -29.71 -9.31
C LEU A 361 0.15 -28.94 -10.54
N TYR A 362 1.35 -29.26 -11.03
CA TYR A 362 1.86 -28.77 -12.32
C TYR A 362 2.22 -29.95 -13.22
N GLU A 363 1.53 -30.06 -14.35
CA GLU A 363 1.70 -31.11 -15.34
C GLU A 363 2.38 -30.58 -16.61
N THR A 364 3.33 -31.33 -17.13
CA THR A 364 4.12 -30.98 -18.30
C THR A 364 4.52 -32.22 -19.08
N ALA A 365 5.03 -32.10 -20.30
CA ALA A 365 5.58 -33.25 -21.01
C ALA A 365 6.85 -33.75 -20.32
N ASP A 366 7.10 -35.05 -20.30
CA ASP A 366 8.36 -35.62 -19.75
C ASP A 366 9.64 -35.09 -20.44
N SER A 367 9.52 -34.49 -21.63
CA SER A 367 10.61 -33.80 -22.33
C SER A 367 10.85 -32.35 -21.88
N GLU A 368 9.89 -31.74 -21.20
CA GLU A 368 9.89 -30.34 -20.75
C GLU A 368 10.18 -30.25 -19.23
N ALA A 369 9.82 -31.28 -18.47
CA ALA A 369 10.04 -31.41 -17.02
C ALA A 369 11.47 -31.15 -16.53
N ALA A 370 12.48 -31.35 -17.38
CA ALA A 370 13.89 -31.13 -17.01
C ALA A 370 14.26 -29.64 -16.85
N ASP A 371 13.50 -28.73 -17.46
CA ASP A 371 13.71 -27.28 -17.42
C ASP A 371 12.70 -26.54 -16.51
N PHE A 372 11.79 -27.28 -15.84
CA PHE A 372 10.83 -26.70 -14.89
C PHE A 372 11.52 -26.18 -13.62
N ASN A 373 11.16 -24.97 -13.20
CA ASN A 373 11.58 -24.38 -11.94
C ASN A 373 10.38 -23.69 -11.28
N ALA A 374 9.83 -24.27 -10.22
CA ALA A 374 8.63 -23.77 -9.55
C ALA A 374 8.71 -22.26 -9.23
N SER A 375 9.84 -21.77 -8.69
CA SER A 375 9.97 -20.34 -8.32
C SER A 375 10.08 -19.36 -9.50
N ALA A 376 10.21 -19.86 -10.74
CA ALA A 376 10.25 -19.06 -11.96
C ALA A 376 9.02 -19.30 -12.85
N THR A 377 8.35 -20.45 -12.72
CA THR A 377 7.16 -20.83 -13.49
C THR A 377 5.85 -20.53 -12.76
N ILE A 378 5.85 -20.52 -11.42
CA ILE A 378 4.64 -20.37 -10.59
C ILE A 378 4.95 -19.38 -9.46
N PRO A 379 4.41 -18.15 -9.49
CA PRO A 379 4.71 -17.17 -8.45
C PRO A 379 4.12 -17.56 -7.09
N GLY A 380 4.86 -17.26 -6.03
CA GLY A 380 4.57 -17.71 -4.66
C GLY A 380 5.69 -18.57 -4.09
N ALA A 381 5.75 -18.66 -2.76
CA ALA A 381 6.63 -19.60 -2.07
C ALA A 381 6.03 -21.02 -2.13
N TRP A 382 6.31 -21.73 -3.22
CA TRP A 382 5.85 -23.10 -3.47
C TRP A 382 7.01 -24.10 -3.30
N ASP A 383 6.85 -25.04 -2.37
CA ASP A 383 7.74 -26.18 -2.20
C ASP A 383 7.36 -27.29 -3.18
N ILE A 384 8.34 -27.85 -3.90
CA ILE A 384 8.14 -29.10 -4.67
C ILE A 384 8.22 -30.27 -3.71
N ILE A 385 7.06 -30.86 -3.39
CA ILE A 385 6.92 -31.98 -2.44
C ILE A 385 6.99 -33.36 -3.11
N GLY A 386 7.04 -33.41 -4.44
CA GLY A 386 7.34 -34.60 -5.24
C GLY A 386 7.23 -34.35 -6.74
N ASN A 387 7.81 -35.22 -7.57
CA ASN A 387 7.77 -35.10 -9.02
C ASN A 387 7.76 -36.47 -9.70
N GLU A 388 6.62 -36.85 -10.29
CA GLU A 388 6.38 -38.20 -10.79
C GLU A 388 6.20 -38.23 -12.31
N SER A 389 6.79 -39.23 -12.97
CA SER A 389 6.69 -39.45 -14.41
C SER A 389 5.74 -40.60 -14.72
N THR A 390 4.65 -40.32 -15.43
CA THR A 390 3.73 -41.34 -15.94
C THR A 390 4.16 -41.88 -17.32
N GLY A 391 5.21 -41.31 -17.92
CA GLY A 391 5.83 -41.76 -19.17
C GLY A 391 5.38 -41.01 -20.43
N THR A 392 4.37 -40.15 -20.30
CA THR A 392 4.03 -39.09 -21.28
C THR A 392 3.77 -37.74 -20.61
N VAL A 393 3.28 -37.75 -19.37
CA VAL A 393 3.07 -36.56 -18.53
C VAL A 393 3.91 -36.68 -17.26
N HIS A 394 4.58 -35.60 -16.90
CA HIS A 394 5.29 -35.41 -15.64
C HIS A 394 4.45 -34.51 -14.73
N THR A 395 4.18 -34.96 -13.50
CA THR A 395 3.35 -34.24 -12.53
C THR A 395 4.20 -33.84 -11.33
N PHE A 396 4.39 -32.53 -11.15
CA PHE A 396 5.00 -31.94 -9.97
C PHE A 396 3.92 -31.66 -8.93
N PHE A 397 4.12 -32.17 -7.72
CA PHE A 397 3.28 -31.94 -6.56
C PHE A 397 3.85 -30.75 -5.78
N LEU A 398 3.00 -29.76 -5.50
CA LEU A 398 3.40 -28.49 -4.91
C LEU A 398 2.64 -28.25 -3.60
N ALA A 399 3.32 -27.67 -2.62
CA ALA A 399 2.71 -27.21 -1.37
C ALA A 399 3.10 -25.76 -1.07
N ARG A 400 2.23 -25.04 -0.37
CA ARG A 400 2.52 -23.73 0.23
C ARG A 400 2.11 -23.74 1.70
N LYS A 401 3.02 -23.35 2.57
CA LYS A 401 2.76 -23.25 4.01
C LYS A 401 2.19 -21.88 4.38
N PHE A 402 1.35 -21.88 5.40
CA PHE A 402 1.00 -20.68 6.15
C PHE A 402 1.85 -20.68 7.43
N GLU A 403 2.73 -19.69 7.52
CA GLU A 403 3.49 -19.39 8.72
C GLU A 403 2.69 -18.35 9.53
N PRO A 404 2.10 -18.70 10.69
CA PRO A 404 1.42 -17.72 11.52
C PRO A 404 2.40 -16.71 12.10
N PHE A 405 1.92 -15.50 12.35
CA PHE A 405 2.71 -14.44 12.97
C PHE A 405 2.97 -14.71 14.46
N VAL A 406 4.09 -15.36 14.77
CA VAL A 406 4.48 -15.71 16.14
C VAL A 406 5.16 -14.52 16.84
N LEU A 407 4.37 -13.66 17.47
CA LEU A 407 4.85 -12.74 18.50
C LEU A 407 5.48 -13.54 19.65
N ASN A 408 6.81 -13.60 19.70
CA ASN A 408 7.58 -14.53 20.52
C ASN A 408 7.64 -14.13 22.01
N SER A 409 6.47 -14.15 22.66
CA SER A 409 6.27 -13.86 24.07
C SER A 409 6.77 -14.99 24.97
N THR A 410 8.08 -15.02 25.23
CA THR A 410 8.66 -15.88 26.27
C THR A 410 9.41 -15.09 27.34
N THR A 411 9.25 -15.51 28.60
CA THR A 411 9.59 -14.71 29.78
C THR A 411 11.10 -14.57 30.01
N VAL A 412 11.68 -13.38 29.74
CA VAL A 412 13.04 -13.04 30.16
C VAL A 412 13.10 -12.84 31.68
N SER A 413 13.50 -13.89 32.38
CA SER A 413 13.89 -13.81 33.79
C SER A 413 15.28 -13.21 33.95
N THR A 414 15.37 -11.88 33.91
CA THR A 414 16.51 -11.08 34.42
C THR A 414 17.93 -11.51 33.96
N GLY A 415 18.34 -11.12 32.74
CA GLY A 415 19.76 -10.86 32.46
C GLY A 415 20.31 -11.23 31.08
N ASN A 416 20.70 -10.20 30.32
CA ASN A 416 21.66 -10.16 29.21
C ASN A 416 21.37 -10.99 27.93
N GLY A 417 21.22 -10.29 26.78
CA GLY A 417 21.59 -10.81 25.45
C GLY A 417 20.52 -10.68 24.37
N GLU A 418 20.93 -10.19 23.19
CA GLU A 418 20.21 -10.12 21.91
C GLU A 418 19.70 -11.51 21.42
N SER A 419 18.80 -11.69 20.44
CA SER A 419 18.13 -10.84 19.41
C SER A 419 16.69 -11.38 19.18
N ASN A 420 15.64 -10.61 18.85
CA ASN A 420 15.37 -9.76 17.68
C ASN A 420 15.20 -10.53 16.36
N ASP A 421 13.93 -10.81 16.03
CA ASP A 421 13.38 -11.01 14.68
C ASP A 421 12.19 -10.03 14.58
N ASP A 422 12.31 -8.98 13.76
CA ASP A 422 11.42 -7.81 13.80
C ASP A 422 10.57 -7.71 12.50
N GLU A 423 9.25 -7.93 12.62
CA GLU A 423 8.28 -7.53 11.58
C GLU A 423 7.92 -6.05 11.80
N VAL A 424 8.04 -5.24 10.74
CA VAL A 424 7.89 -3.79 10.88
C VAL A 424 6.41 -3.41 10.95
N SER A 425 5.94 -3.10 12.15
CA SER A 425 4.57 -2.64 12.39
C SER A 425 4.16 -1.51 11.45
N SER A 426 2.89 -1.48 11.05
CA SER A 426 2.30 -0.35 10.32
C SER A 426 2.26 0.96 11.12
N SER A 427 2.62 0.90 12.42
CA SER A 427 2.62 1.98 13.40
C SER A 427 3.95 2.07 14.17
N VAL A 428 4.16 3.19 14.87
CA VAL A 428 5.31 3.45 15.76
C VAL A 428 4.83 4.06 17.08
N GLU A 429 5.51 3.76 18.19
CA GLU A 429 5.11 4.30 19.50
C GLU A 429 5.60 5.73 19.74
N ALA A 430 4.76 6.56 20.35
CA ALA A 430 5.19 7.85 20.92
C ALA A 430 6.01 7.65 22.21
N VAL A 431 6.92 8.57 22.53
CA VAL A 431 7.70 8.51 23.77
C VAL A 431 6.90 9.12 24.93
N ALA A 432 6.64 8.34 25.97
CA ALA A 432 6.08 8.85 27.23
C ALA A 432 7.15 9.56 28.07
N SER A 433 6.87 10.79 28.49
CA SER A 433 7.74 11.54 29.40
C SER A 433 7.90 10.85 30.76
N SER A 434 9.05 11.05 31.42
CA SER A 434 9.36 10.39 32.70
C SER A 434 8.51 10.83 33.90
N SER A 435 7.65 11.84 33.74
CA SER A 435 6.59 12.20 34.72
C SER A 435 5.21 11.65 34.36
N THR A 436 5.03 11.00 33.21
CA THR A 436 3.75 10.54 32.63
C THR A 436 2.73 11.67 32.35
N GLU A 437 3.19 12.93 32.25
CA GLU A 437 2.31 14.10 32.08
C GLU A 437 2.13 14.55 30.62
N GLU A 438 2.95 14.02 29.70
CA GLU A 438 2.99 14.34 28.27
C GLU A 438 3.58 13.19 27.44
N LEU A 439 3.03 12.93 26.25
CA LEU A 439 3.67 12.18 25.16
C LEU A 439 4.43 13.15 24.24
N SER A 440 5.55 12.70 23.69
CA SER A 440 6.31 13.41 22.66
C SER A 440 6.68 12.48 21.50
N PHE A 441 6.80 13.02 20.29
CA PHE A 441 7.30 12.29 19.12
C PHE A 441 8.11 13.24 18.21
N LYS A 442 9.36 12.89 17.93
CA LYS A 442 10.32 13.70 17.18
C LYS A 442 10.63 13.09 15.82
N VAL A 443 10.35 13.85 14.76
CA VAL A 443 10.67 13.47 13.37
C VAL A 443 11.82 14.31 12.84
N LEU A 444 12.86 13.67 12.30
CA LEU A 444 13.93 14.33 11.55
C LEU A 444 13.62 14.25 10.05
N GLN A 445 13.30 15.39 9.43
CA GLN A 445 13.13 15.52 7.99
C GLN A 445 14.49 15.75 7.32
N ILE A 446 14.86 14.82 6.45
CA ILE A 446 16.02 14.88 5.57
C ILE A 446 15.51 15.13 4.14
N ALA A 447 15.93 16.22 3.51
CA ALA A 447 15.49 16.62 2.17
C ALA A 447 16.70 16.89 1.27
N ASP A 448 16.58 16.56 -0.02
CA ASP A 448 17.50 16.97 -1.08
C ASP A 448 18.95 16.53 -0.79
N MET A 449 19.18 15.21 -0.71
CA MET A 449 20.50 14.61 -0.49
C MET A 449 21.33 14.48 -1.77
N HIS A 450 20.72 13.96 -2.85
CA HIS A 450 21.36 13.64 -4.14
C HIS A 450 22.66 12.82 -3.99
N LEU A 451 22.64 11.78 -3.15
CA LEU A 451 23.80 10.88 -3.06
C LEU A 451 24.03 10.21 -4.41
N THR A 452 25.26 10.33 -4.93
CA THR A 452 25.67 9.74 -6.20
C THR A 452 26.19 8.31 -6.04
N GLY A 453 26.44 7.86 -4.81
CA GLY A 453 27.15 6.62 -4.52
C GLY A 453 28.68 6.78 -4.58
N ASN A 454 29.18 7.99 -4.87
CA ASN A 454 30.59 8.30 -4.91
C ASN A 454 30.95 9.25 -3.75
N PRO A 455 31.53 8.76 -2.64
CA PRO A 455 31.83 9.59 -1.46
C PRO A 455 32.79 10.76 -1.75
N ASP A 456 33.56 10.64 -2.83
CA ASP A 456 34.55 11.59 -3.30
C ASP A 456 34.02 12.55 -4.38
N TYR A 457 32.71 12.51 -4.70
CA TYR A 457 32.05 13.43 -5.64
C TYR A 457 32.13 14.88 -5.10
N PRO A 458 32.67 15.84 -5.87
CA PRO A 458 32.90 17.21 -5.38
C PRO A 458 31.60 18.00 -5.21
N CYS A 459 31.53 18.89 -4.21
CA CYS A 459 30.36 19.75 -4.00
C CYS A 459 30.08 20.70 -5.18
N SER A 460 28.90 20.58 -5.79
CA SER A 460 28.34 21.53 -6.78
C SER A 460 28.37 22.97 -6.25
N SER A 461 28.08 23.14 -4.96
CA SER A 461 28.40 24.35 -4.19
C SER A 461 28.77 23.98 -2.77
N GLY A 462 30.00 24.34 -2.38
CA GLY A 462 30.50 24.18 -1.02
C GLY A 462 30.16 25.37 -0.11
N PRO A 463 30.11 25.17 1.21
CA PRO A 463 29.86 26.25 2.17
C PRO A 463 31.00 27.28 2.16
N SER A 464 30.66 28.56 2.36
CA SER A 464 31.65 29.64 2.55
C SER A 464 32.22 29.71 3.97
N SER A 465 31.59 29.05 4.93
CA SER A 465 32.05 28.89 6.31
C SER A 465 33.07 27.75 6.44
N THR A 466 33.98 27.86 7.41
CA THR A 466 34.97 26.80 7.70
C THR A 466 34.28 25.56 8.24
N ILE A 467 34.42 24.44 7.55
CA ILE A 467 33.86 23.14 7.95
C ILE A 467 34.44 22.72 9.31
N ARG A 468 33.61 22.23 10.23
CA ARG A 468 34.05 21.74 11.55
C ARG A 468 34.99 20.54 11.38
N ALA A 469 36.13 20.57 12.07
CA ALA A 469 37.16 19.53 11.97
C ALA A 469 36.65 18.12 12.36
N SER A 470 35.63 18.03 13.21
CA SER A 470 34.94 16.77 13.52
C SER A 470 34.22 16.18 12.30
N ILE A 471 33.51 17.01 11.52
CA ILE A 471 32.81 16.60 10.31
C ILE A 471 33.81 16.21 9.21
N LEU A 472 34.92 16.96 9.06
CA LEU A 472 36.01 16.60 8.13
C LEU A 472 36.62 15.23 8.46
N ALA A 473 36.87 14.96 9.75
CA ALA A 473 37.38 13.68 10.21
C ALA A 473 36.39 12.53 9.96
N ALA A 474 35.12 12.71 10.33
CA ALA A 474 34.06 11.71 10.08
C ALA A 474 33.89 11.44 8.58
N ALA A 475 33.80 12.48 7.74
CA ALA A 475 33.67 12.35 6.29
C ALA A 475 34.90 11.69 5.62
N SER A 476 36.09 11.81 6.19
CA SER A 476 37.28 11.11 5.69
C SER A 476 37.24 9.60 6.00
N ILE A 477 36.76 9.22 7.19
CA ILE A 477 36.55 7.81 7.58
C ILE A 477 35.43 7.19 6.75
N ILE A 478 34.29 7.88 6.62
CA ILE A 478 33.15 7.45 5.80
C ILE A 478 33.55 7.34 4.33
N ALA A 479 34.38 8.25 3.81
CA ALA A 479 34.91 8.14 2.45
C ALA A 479 35.90 6.98 2.27
N GLU A 480 36.61 6.52 3.30
CA GLU A 480 37.40 5.28 3.22
C GLU A 480 36.47 4.06 3.15
N GLN A 481 35.52 3.94 4.09
CA GLN A 481 34.53 2.84 4.15
C GLN A 481 33.74 2.69 2.84
N LEU A 482 33.15 3.78 2.34
CA LEU A 482 32.33 3.74 1.12
C LEU A 482 33.14 3.43 -0.16
N ARG A 483 34.47 3.65 -0.16
CA ARG A 483 35.36 3.18 -1.25
C ARG A 483 35.58 1.67 -1.16
N GLU A 484 35.77 1.12 0.04
CA GLU A 484 35.96 -0.32 0.23
C GLU A 484 34.68 -1.09 -0.12
N GLU A 485 33.51 -0.63 0.35
CA GLU A 485 32.20 -1.21 0.07
C GLU A 485 31.85 -1.22 -1.43
N SER A 486 32.14 -0.12 -2.14
CA SER A 486 31.94 -0.01 -3.60
C SER A 486 32.97 -0.76 -4.47
N ASN A 487 33.86 -1.57 -3.86
CA ASN A 487 34.99 -2.23 -4.54
C ASN A 487 35.92 -1.25 -5.30
N SER A 488 35.98 0.02 -4.87
CA SER A 488 36.88 1.02 -5.45
C SER A 488 38.33 0.66 -5.13
N SER A 489 39.15 0.49 -6.18
CA SER A 489 40.53 0.00 -6.07
C SER A 489 41.55 0.97 -5.43
N SER A 490 41.10 1.98 -4.70
CA SER A 490 41.92 3.01 -4.05
C SER A 490 41.94 2.89 -2.53
N SER A 491 42.88 2.10 -2.00
CA SER A 491 43.24 2.10 -0.58
C SER A 491 43.81 3.46 -0.17
N ALA A 492 42.99 4.30 0.46
CA ALA A 492 43.30 5.68 0.82
C ALA A 492 42.94 5.93 2.29
N SER A 493 43.93 5.78 3.16
CA SER A 493 43.79 5.87 4.62
C SER A 493 43.30 7.23 5.09
N ALA A 494 42.28 7.23 5.95
CA ALA A 494 41.62 8.42 6.44
C ALA A 494 42.53 9.36 7.28
N GLY A 495 42.07 10.61 7.41
CA GLY A 495 42.66 11.63 8.27
C GLY A 495 43.58 12.63 7.56
N GLU A 496 43.85 13.75 8.25
CA GLU A 496 44.49 14.96 7.72
C GLU A 496 45.87 14.72 7.08
N GLU A 497 46.64 13.74 7.57
CA GLU A 497 47.98 13.42 7.06
C GLU A 497 47.98 12.49 5.84
N ASN A 498 46.86 11.79 5.54
CA ASN A 498 46.87 10.63 4.63
C ASN A 498 45.78 10.65 3.53
N ASP A 499 44.58 11.20 3.79
CA ASP A 499 43.53 11.32 2.78
C ASP A 499 43.76 12.60 1.95
N PRO A 500 44.12 12.51 0.66
CA PRO A 500 44.41 13.69 -0.16
C PRO A 500 43.21 14.62 -0.32
N LYS A 501 41.99 14.13 -0.06
CA LYS A 501 40.73 14.89 -0.11
C LYS A 501 40.21 15.32 1.26
N TYR A 502 40.97 15.15 2.35
CA TYR A 502 40.54 15.48 3.72
C TYR A 502 39.98 16.91 3.87
N ASN A 503 40.56 17.88 3.17
CA ASN A 503 40.17 19.29 3.21
C ASN A 503 39.28 19.72 2.01
N GLU A 504 38.80 18.78 1.18
CA GLU A 504 37.94 19.07 0.03
C GLU A 504 36.45 18.92 0.38
N CYS A 505 35.59 19.73 -0.24
CA CYS A 505 34.14 19.55 -0.12
C CYS A 505 33.68 18.44 -1.05
N ARG A 506 33.15 17.35 -0.49
CA ARG A 506 32.67 16.14 -1.19
C ARG A 506 31.42 15.55 -0.55
N GLU A 507 30.75 14.65 -1.26
CA GLU A 507 29.53 13.93 -0.86
C GLU A 507 29.60 13.26 0.52
N ALA A 508 30.75 12.72 0.94
CA ALA A 508 30.90 12.13 2.27
C ALA A 508 30.61 13.11 3.44
N LEU A 509 30.62 14.43 3.19
CA LEU A 509 30.18 15.44 4.17
C LEU A 509 28.66 15.42 4.40
N THR A 510 27.86 15.02 3.41
CA THR A 510 26.40 14.82 3.55
C THR A 510 26.14 13.67 4.52
N VAL A 511 26.83 12.55 4.33
CA VAL A 511 26.70 11.36 5.17
C VAL A 511 27.19 11.66 6.59
N ALA A 512 28.35 12.32 6.75
CA ALA A 512 28.85 12.75 8.05
C ALA A 512 27.92 13.77 8.76
N PHE A 513 27.20 14.61 8.01
CA PHE A 513 26.21 15.54 8.57
C PHE A 513 24.93 14.81 8.98
N LEU A 514 24.44 13.86 8.16
CA LEU A 514 23.34 12.97 8.51
C LEU A 514 23.65 12.19 9.80
N ASP A 515 24.85 11.60 9.89
CA ASP A 515 25.32 10.90 11.08
C ASP A 515 25.34 11.80 12.33
N GLU A 516 25.91 13.03 12.24
CA GLU A 516 25.90 13.96 13.38
C GLU A 516 24.48 14.48 13.73
N LEU A 517 23.55 14.57 12.78
CA LEU A 517 22.15 14.92 13.05
C LEU A 517 21.40 13.81 13.79
N LEU A 518 21.58 12.56 13.37
CA LEU A 518 20.99 11.39 14.04
C LEU A 518 21.50 11.30 15.48
N ASP A 519 22.81 11.47 15.69
CA ASP A 519 23.44 11.38 17.01
C ASP A 519 23.07 12.55 17.95
N ILE A 520 22.88 13.77 17.40
CA ILE A 520 22.50 14.97 18.19
C ILE A 520 21.00 15.01 18.51
N GLU A 521 20.13 14.67 17.57
CA GLU A 521 18.69 14.73 17.81
C GLU A 521 18.14 13.49 18.48
N GLN A 522 18.68 12.30 18.20
CA GLN A 522 18.08 11.01 18.59
C GLN A 522 16.57 11.01 18.28
N PRO A 523 16.20 11.13 16.99
CA PRO A 523 14.81 11.21 16.59
C PRO A 523 14.11 9.85 16.78
N ASP A 524 12.83 9.92 17.12
CA ASP A 524 11.95 8.75 17.20
C ASP A 524 11.59 8.23 15.80
N PHE A 525 11.72 9.08 14.77
CA PHE A 525 11.46 8.75 13.37
C PHE A 525 12.26 9.62 12.38
N VAL A 526 12.63 9.08 11.22
CA VAL A 526 13.29 9.82 10.13
C VAL A 526 12.45 9.80 8.85
N VAL A 527 12.30 10.95 8.20
CA VAL A 527 11.63 11.04 6.89
C VAL A 527 12.59 11.57 5.84
N PHE A 528 12.84 10.75 4.82
CA PHE A 528 13.62 11.09 3.64
C PHE A 528 12.67 11.64 2.56
N SER A 529 12.55 12.97 2.48
CA SER A 529 11.50 13.66 1.69
C SER A 529 11.88 13.92 0.23
N GLY A 530 12.43 12.91 -0.43
CA GLY A 530 12.73 12.88 -1.87
C GLY A 530 14.05 13.57 -2.29
N ASP A 531 14.47 13.22 -3.51
CA ASP A 531 15.80 13.45 -4.07
C ASP A 531 16.89 12.94 -3.12
N ASN A 532 16.69 11.69 -2.71
CA ASN A 532 17.53 10.96 -1.77
C ASN A 532 18.84 10.54 -2.45
N VAL A 533 18.73 10.09 -3.71
CA VAL A 533 19.87 9.73 -4.58
C VAL A 533 19.78 10.45 -5.92
N GLN A 534 20.94 10.60 -6.57
CA GLN A 534 21.05 11.01 -7.96
C GLN A 534 22.38 10.52 -8.56
N PRO A 535 22.54 9.21 -8.82
CA PRO A 535 23.77 8.68 -9.42
C PRO A 535 23.88 9.05 -10.92
N ASP A 536 24.95 8.59 -11.56
CA ASP A 536 24.95 8.43 -13.02
C ASP A 536 24.12 7.18 -13.41
N LEU A 537 23.91 6.94 -14.71
CA LEU A 537 23.07 5.86 -15.23
C LEU A 537 23.74 4.47 -15.09
N ASP A 538 23.84 3.99 -13.85
CA ASP A 538 24.39 2.70 -13.43
C ASP A 538 23.54 2.17 -12.25
N THR A 539 22.81 1.09 -12.47
CA THR A 539 21.88 0.51 -11.48
C THR A 539 22.57 -0.09 -10.26
N THR A 540 23.85 -0.49 -10.38
CA THR A 540 24.63 -1.02 -9.25
C THR A 540 25.06 0.11 -8.33
N ILE A 541 25.52 1.23 -8.92
CA ILE A 541 25.81 2.46 -8.16
C ILE A 541 24.52 3.07 -7.59
N HIS A 542 23.38 2.94 -8.28
CA HIS A 542 22.08 3.39 -7.78
C HIS A 542 21.64 2.64 -6.51
N ALA A 543 21.69 1.30 -6.54
CA ALA A 543 21.41 0.46 -5.37
C ALA A 543 22.41 0.70 -4.23
N PHE A 544 23.69 0.92 -4.55
CA PHE A 544 24.69 1.32 -3.55
C PHE A 544 24.35 2.66 -2.91
N ALA A 545 24.01 3.70 -3.69
CA ALA A 545 23.62 5.01 -3.17
C ALA A 545 22.40 4.95 -2.23
N MET A 546 21.42 4.09 -2.54
CA MET A 546 20.29 3.75 -1.65
C MET A 546 20.74 3.09 -0.35
N SER A 547 21.72 2.20 -0.40
CA SER A 547 22.26 1.55 0.81
C SER A 547 22.93 2.54 1.77
N ILE A 548 23.55 3.62 1.27
CA ILE A 548 24.32 4.57 2.09
C ILE A 548 23.47 5.20 3.20
N PHE A 549 22.32 5.81 2.86
CA PHE A 549 21.51 6.52 3.86
C PHE A 549 20.64 5.56 4.68
N THR A 550 20.06 4.53 4.04
CA THR A 550 19.22 3.54 4.74
C THR A 550 20.03 2.81 5.82
N ALA A 551 21.29 2.45 5.54
CA ALA A 551 22.17 1.84 6.53
C ALA A 551 22.44 2.73 7.77
N ARG A 552 22.35 4.08 7.68
CA ARG A 552 22.60 4.97 8.83
C ARG A 552 21.43 5.06 9.82
N VAL A 553 20.21 4.76 9.39
CA VAL A 553 19.03 4.66 10.26
C VAL A 553 18.82 3.24 10.75
N GLU A 554 18.95 2.25 9.86
CA GLU A 554 18.89 0.81 10.21
C GLU A 554 19.94 0.43 11.27
N SER A 555 21.21 0.81 11.09
CA SER A 555 22.28 0.49 12.06
C SER A 555 22.18 1.24 13.39
N ARG A 556 21.22 2.16 13.54
CA ARG A 556 20.89 2.84 14.80
C ARG A 556 19.58 2.35 15.42
N GLY A 557 18.83 1.48 14.75
CA GLY A 557 17.50 1.05 15.17
C GLY A 557 16.46 2.19 15.16
N ILE A 558 16.58 3.12 14.21
CA ILE A 558 15.70 4.29 14.11
C ILE A 558 14.64 4.06 13.02
N PRO A 559 13.34 4.00 13.37
CA PRO A 559 12.23 3.96 12.42
C PRO A 559 12.31 5.05 11.34
N TRP A 560 12.01 4.70 10.09
CA TRP A 560 12.07 5.64 8.98
C TRP A 560 11.05 5.40 7.87
N ALA A 561 10.81 6.44 7.07
CA ALA A 561 10.02 6.39 5.84
C ALA A 561 10.62 7.32 4.77
N ALA A 562 10.15 7.19 3.54
CA ALA A 562 10.65 7.94 2.39
C ALA A 562 9.55 8.22 1.34
N VAL A 563 9.67 9.34 0.65
CA VAL A 563 8.96 9.60 -0.63
C VAL A 563 9.99 9.80 -1.74
N PHE A 564 9.58 9.54 -2.98
CA PHE A 564 10.39 9.83 -4.15
C PHE A 564 10.39 11.32 -4.51
N GLY A 565 11.54 11.81 -4.92
CA GLY A 565 11.67 13.04 -5.69
C GLY A 565 11.74 12.79 -7.20
N ASN A 566 12.12 13.82 -7.95
CA ASN A 566 12.21 13.72 -9.41
C ASN A 566 13.54 13.14 -9.90
N HIS A 567 14.57 13.10 -9.05
CA HIS A 567 15.91 12.59 -9.40
C HIS A 567 16.15 11.15 -8.95
N ASP A 568 15.36 10.61 -8.03
CA ASP A 568 15.51 9.24 -7.46
C ASP A 568 15.34 8.07 -8.47
N ILE A 569 15.05 8.33 -9.74
CA ILE A 569 15.03 7.29 -10.80
C ILE A 569 16.07 7.53 -11.91
N GLU A 570 16.92 8.58 -11.82
CA GLU A 570 17.92 8.88 -12.86
C GLU A 570 19.03 7.82 -12.99
N GLY A 571 19.22 6.98 -11.98
CA GLY A 571 20.16 5.84 -12.03
C GLY A 571 19.71 4.66 -12.88
N GLY A 572 18.49 4.70 -13.42
CA GLY A 572 17.98 3.65 -14.32
C GLY A 572 17.32 2.46 -13.62
N LEU A 573 17.00 2.59 -12.33
CA LEU A 573 16.01 1.73 -11.66
C LEU A 573 14.65 2.45 -11.66
N THR A 574 13.58 1.68 -11.74
CA THR A 574 12.18 2.13 -11.60
C THR A 574 11.85 2.50 -10.15
N ARG A 575 10.68 3.12 -9.92
CA ARG A 575 10.20 3.40 -8.56
C ARG A 575 10.00 2.11 -7.77
N ASP A 576 9.48 1.07 -8.39
CA ASP A 576 9.14 -0.21 -7.75
C ASP A 576 10.37 -1.02 -7.32
N GLU A 577 11.40 -1.09 -8.17
CA GLU A 577 12.72 -1.63 -7.81
C GLU A 577 13.38 -0.82 -6.69
N MET A 578 13.24 0.51 -6.71
CA MET A 578 13.78 1.38 -5.67
C MET A 578 13.04 1.24 -4.34
N LEU A 579 11.74 0.94 -4.37
CA LEU A 579 10.95 0.66 -3.17
C LEU A 579 11.25 -0.73 -2.60
N GLU A 580 11.53 -1.73 -3.45
CA GLU A 580 12.06 -3.03 -3.01
C GLU A 580 13.37 -2.84 -2.22
N LEU A 581 14.30 -2.03 -2.73
CA LEU A 581 15.55 -1.68 -2.02
C LEU A 581 15.33 -0.91 -0.71
N MET A 582 14.18 -0.24 -0.54
CA MET A 582 13.80 0.45 0.69
C MET A 582 13.06 -0.45 1.69
N THR A 583 12.67 -1.67 1.34
CA THR A 583 11.83 -2.54 2.18
C THR A 583 12.44 -3.93 2.42
N GLN A 584 13.01 -4.55 1.39
CA GLN A 584 13.61 -5.87 1.47
C GLN A 584 14.80 -5.88 2.45
N GLY A 585 14.67 -6.67 3.52
CA GLY A 585 15.70 -6.81 4.55
C GLY A 585 15.95 -5.55 5.39
N LYS A 586 14.93 -4.69 5.57
CA LYS A 586 14.98 -3.48 6.40
C LYS A 586 14.09 -3.67 7.64
N GLN A 587 14.68 -3.63 8.83
CA GLN A 587 13.97 -3.87 10.10
C GLN A 587 13.31 -2.61 10.68
N TYR A 588 13.62 -1.43 10.14
CA TYR A 588 13.12 -0.14 10.64
C TYR A 588 12.43 0.69 9.55
N SER A 589 12.20 0.12 8.37
CA SER A 589 11.53 0.79 7.24
C SER A 589 10.02 0.64 7.29
N HIS A 590 9.31 1.75 7.43
CA HIS A 590 7.86 1.84 7.29
C HIS A 590 7.44 2.32 5.89
N VAL A 591 8.33 2.23 4.89
CA VAL A 591 8.02 2.50 3.48
C VAL A 591 7.09 1.38 2.96
N LYS A 592 6.05 1.74 2.21
CA LYS A 592 5.04 0.81 1.68
C LYS A 592 4.76 1.15 0.22
N TYR A 593 4.44 0.17 -0.63
CA TYR A 593 4.05 0.43 -2.03
C TYR A 593 2.81 1.35 -2.12
N GLY A 594 1.80 1.07 -1.29
CA GLY A 594 0.48 1.70 -1.41
C GLY A 594 -0.39 1.03 -2.48
N PRO A 595 -1.58 1.57 -2.75
CA PRO A 595 -2.38 1.19 -3.92
C PRO A 595 -1.62 1.49 -5.21
N ARG A 596 -1.80 0.64 -6.23
CA ARG A 596 -1.06 0.67 -7.51
C ARG A 596 -1.86 1.22 -8.69
N ASP A 597 -3.17 1.37 -8.50
CA ASP A 597 -4.16 1.95 -9.40
C ASP A 597 -4.27 3.48 -9.23
N ILE A 598 -3.89 4.00 -8.06
CA ILE A 598 -3.64 5.43 -7.86
C ILE A 598 -2.25 5.80 -8.39
N GLY A 599 -2.07 7.03 -8.84
CA GLY A 599 -0.85 7.40 -9.57
C GLY A 599 0.44 7.34 -8.73
N GLY A 600 1.49 6.75 -9.29
CA GLY A 600 2.83 6.72 -8.68
C GLY A 600 2.99 5.59 -7.67
N VAL A 601 4.10 5.58 -6.94
CA VAL A 601 4.43 4.48 -6.01
C VAL A 601 4.99 5.05 -4.71
N GLY A 602 4.61 4.49 -3.56
CA GLY A 602 4.94 5.06 -2.26
C GLY A 602 3.84 5.98 -1.71
N ASN A 603 2.58 5.60 -1.91
CA ASN A 603 1.40 6.32 -1.40
C ASN A 603 0.83 5.61 -0.15
N TYR A 604 1.13 6.10 1.06
CA TYR A 604 0.80 5.38 2.30
C TYR A 604 0.72 6.27 3.54
N GLU A 605 0.36 5.67 4.68
CA GLU A 605 0.43 6.30 5.99
C GLU A 605 1.29 5.52 7.00
N VAL A 606 1.74 6.22 8.03
CA VAL A 606 2.33 5.66 9.26
C VAL A 606 1.61 6.30 10.46
N ASN A 607 1.06 5.45 11.32
CA ASN A 607 0.35 5.85 12.54
C ASN A 607 1.30 5.92 13.72
N VAL A 608 1.19 6.98 14.54
CA VAL A 608 1.90 7.07 15.83
C VAL A 608 0.93 6.75 16.94
N VAL A 609 1.24 5.75 17.76
CA VAL A 609 0.35 5.20 18.79
C VAL A 609 0.82 5.49 20.22
N ALA A 610 -0.11 5.47 21.17
CA ALA A 610 0.21 5.62 22.58
C ALA A 610 0.97 4.39 23.13
N PRO A 611 2.13 4.55 23.79
CA PRO A 611 2.92 3.44 24.34
C PRO A 611 2.31 2.84 25.62
N THR A 612 1.37 3.54 26.24
CA THR A 612 0.75 3.20 27.52
C THR A 612 -0.63 3.85 27.63
N ASP A 613 -1.51 3.28 28.46
CA ASP A 613 -2.79 3.90 28.84
C ASP A 613 -2.58 5.29 29.48
N GLY A 614 -3.40 6.27 29.09
CA GLY A 614 -3.35 7.61 29.66
C GLY A 614 -4.45 8.56 29.18
N PRO A 615 -4.33 9.88 29.44
CA PRO A 615 -5.29 10.90 29.02
C PRO A 615 -5.49 11.02 27.49
N TRP A 616 -4.61 10.39 26.74
CA TRP A 616 -4.52 10.35 25.28
C TRP A 616 -5.21 9.13 24.64
N GLY A 617 -5.56 8.11 25.43
CA GLY A 617 -6.14 6.85 24.94
C GLY A 617 -5.63 5.63 25.72
N LEU A 618 -6.01 4.43 25.27
CA LEU A 618 -5.38 3.18 25.69
C LEU A 618 -4.03 3.00 24.97
N GLN A 619 -3.18 2.09 25.47
CA GLN A 619 -2.02 1.62 24.70
C GLN A 619 -2.45 1.14 23.30
N GLY A 620 -1.68 1.49 22.27
CA GLY A 620 -1.98 1.19 20.87
C GLY A 620 -2.98 2.14 20.19
N ALA A 621 -3.61 3.07 20.91
CA ALA A 621 -4.48 4.07 20.28
C ALA A 621 -3.67 5.10 19.47
N THR A 622 -4.08 5.40 18.24
CA THR A 622 -3.43 6.39 17.37
C THR A 622 -3.59 7.81 17.91
N VAL A 623 -2.47 8.51 18.10
CA VAL A 623 -2.40 9.86 18.68
C VAL A 623 -1.88 10.94 17.71
N PHE A 624 -1.19 10.53 16.64
CA PHE A 624 -0.70 11.40 15.55
C PHE A 624 -0.54 10.57 14.26
N ARG A 625 -0.66 11.20 13.08
CA ARG A 625 -0.53 10.52 11.78
C ARG A 625 0.45 11.19 10.83
N MET A 626 1.09 10.39 9.97
CA MET A 626 1.96 10.85 8.89
C MET A 626 1.52 10.22 7.57
N TYR A 627 1.11 11.04 6.60
CA TYR A 627 0.81 10.61 5.22
C TYR A 627 1.99 10.86 4.29
N PHE A 628 2.17 10.00 3.29
CA PHE A 628 3.26 10.02 2.32
C PHE A 628 2.67 9.84 0.91
N LEU A 629 3.00 10.75 -0.02
CA LEU A 629 2.50 10.71 -1.40
C LEU A 629 3.64 10.90 -2.41
N ASP A 630 3.61 10.12 -3.50
CA ASP A 630 4.51 10.29 -4.64
C ASP A 630 4.12 11.56 -5.42
N SER A 631 5.02 12.54 -5.47
CA SER A 631 4.82 13.75 -6.26
C SER A 631 5.24 13.61 -7.74
N HIS A 632 5.55 12.39 -8.19
CA HIS A 632 5.98 12.07 -9.56
C HIS A 632 7.30 12.78 -9.92
N ALA A 633 7.57 12.98 -11.21
CA ALA A 633 8.83 13.58 -11.70
C ALA A 633 8.58 14.47 -12.93
N SER A 634 8.97 14.00 -14.11
CA SER A 634 8.62 14.62 -15.40
C SER A 634 7.22 14.17 -15.84
N ILE A 635 6.46 15.07 -16.47
CA ILE A 635 5.13 14.75 -17.02
C ILE A 635 5.26 13.64 -18.06
N ASP A 636 4.47 12.57 -17.91
CA ASP A 636 4.26 11.66 -19.04
C ASP A 636 3.45 12.36 -20.15
N THR A 637 4.17 12.80 -21.18
CA THR A 637 3.57 13.44 -22.35
C THR A 637 2.85 12.47 -23.30
N ALA A 638 2.94 11.15 -23.08
CA ALA A 638 2.11 10.16 -23.79
C ALA A 638 0.68 10.15 -23.22
N THR A 639 0.53 10.06 -21.88
CA THR A 639 -0.76 10.15 -21.19
C THR A 639 -1.34 11.57 -21.20
N TYR A 640 -0.50 12.60 -21.05
CA TYR A 640 -0.93 14.01 -20.94
C TYR A 640 -0.43 14.90 -22.10
N PRO A 641 -0.72 14.60 -23.38
CA PRO A 641 -0.14 15.29 -24.54
C PRO A 641 -0.55 16.76 -24.69
N LEU A 642 -1.56 17.21 -23.94
CA LEU A 642 -1.98 18.61 -23.86
C LEU A 642 -1.20 19.43 -22.81
N VAL A 643 -0.55 18.79 -21.83
CA VAL A 643 0.25 19.47 -20.79
C VAL A 643 1.70 19.63 -21.27
N ASN A 644 1.86 20.17 -22.48
CA ASN A 644 3.08 20.13 -23.26
C ASN A 644 4.14 21.21 -22.92
N ASN A 645 4.23 21.62 -21.66
CA ASN A 645 5.26 22.56 -21.21
C ASN A 645 6.49 21.79 -20.68
N PRO A 646 7.62 21.70 -21.42
CA PRO A 646 8.81 20.95 -20.99
C PRO A 646 9.64 21.67 -19.89
N THR A 647 9.02 22.60 -19.14
CA THR A 647 9.64 23.36 -18.05
C THR A 647 8.83 23.29 -16.75
N THR A 648 8.00 22.25 -16.60
CA THR A 648 7.23 22.00 -15.38
C THR A 648 7.15 20.50 -15.11
N TYR A 649 7.01 20.18 -13.83
CA TYR A 649 6.92 18.81 -13.34
C TYR A 649 5.50 18.27 -13.43
N ASP A 650 5.41 16.96 -13.24
CA ASP A 650 4.14 16.29 -13.03
C ASP A 650 3.54 16.64 -11.64
N TRP A 651 2.38 16.08 -11.31
CA TRP A 651 1.58 16.42 -10.14
C TRP A 651 1.02 15.17 -9.45
N ILE A 652 0.79 15.27 -8.13
CA ILE A 652 0.01 14.31 -7.34
C ILE A 652 -1.39 14.21 -7.97
N LYS A 653 -1.77 13.03 -8.46
CA LYS A 653 -2.98 12.77 -9.24
C LYS A 653 -4.24 12.87 -8.39
N GLU A 654 -5.40 13.04 -9.03
CA GLU A 654 -6.70 13.13 -8.35
C GLU A 654 -7.03 11.85 -7.55
N SER A 655 -6.66 10.66 -8.06
CA SER A 655 -6.79 9.39 -7.33
C SER A 655 -5.92 9.31 -6.08
N GLN A 656 -4.74 9.95 -6.04
CA GLN A 656 -3.93 10.07 -4.81
C GLN A 656 -4.55 11.04 -3.80
N VAL A 657 -5.30 12.04 -4.27
CA VAL A 657 -6.06 12.96 -3.40
C VAL A 657 -7.28 12.25 -2.80
N GLU A 658 -7.95 11.40 -3.57
CA GLU A 658 -9.11 10.64 -3.09
C GLU A 658 -8.71 9.55 -2.11
N PHE A 659 -7.65 8.78 -2.38
CA PHE A 659 -7.06 7.84 -1.41
C PHE A 659 -6.75 8.48 -0.04
N TYR A 660 -6.25 9.73 -0.04
CA TYR A 660 -6.07 10.50 1.20
C TYR A 660 -7.41 10.85 1.89
N ARG A 661 -8.47 11.18 1.13
CA ARG A 661 -9.82 11.40 1.69
C ARG A 661 -10.39 10.11 2.30
N GLU A 662 -10.24 8.99 1.61
CA GLU A 662 -10.74 7.68 2.05
C GLU A 662 -10.10 7.26 3.38
N LEU A 663 -8.78 7.33 3.49
CA LEU A 663 -8.06 7.13 4.76
C LEU A 663 -8.58 8.07 5.85
N ALA A 664 -8.64 9.37 5.58
CA ALA A 664 -9.07 10.35 6.58
C ALA A 664 -10.55 10.21 6.98
N GLN A 665 -11.40 9.64 6.12
CA GLN A 665 -12.78 9.29 6.43
C GLN A 665 -12.86 8.03 7.31
N SER A 666 -12.18 6.93 6.96
CA SER A 666 -12.19 5.72 7.80
C SER A 666 -11.72 6.02 9.22
N HIS A 667 -10.71 6.88 9.34
CA HIS A 667 -10.20 7.39 10.63
C HIS A 667 -11.21 8.18 11.47
N ALA A 668 -12.21 8.81 10.84
CA ALA A 668 -13.30 9.49 11.53
C ALA A 668 -14.43 8.52 11.99
N GLU A 669 -14.62 7.42 11.25
CA GLU A 669 -15.60 6.39 11.55
C GLU A 669 -15.12 5.45 12.68
N GLU A 670 -13.83 5.12 12.73
CA GLU A 670 -13.17 4.47 13.88
C GLU A 670 -13.33 5.25 15.19
N GLY A 671 -13.14 6.58 15.13
CA GLY A 671 -13.31 7.47 16.28
C GLY A 671 -14.77 7.56 16.76
N SER A 672 -15.72 7.40 15.83
CA SER A 672 -17.16 7.50 16.12
C SER A 672 -17.73 6.22 16.73
N SER A 673 -17.29 5.05 16.26
CA SER A 673 -17.80 3.73 16.69
C SER A 673 -17.41 3.37 18.14
N ASN A 674 -16.29 3.88 18.66
CA ASN A 674 -15.83 3.64 20.03
C ASN A 674 -16.55 4.47 21.13
N SER A 675 -17.68 5.10 20.82
CA SER A 675 -18.45 6.03 21.67
C SER A 675 -19.16 5.43 22.90
N SER A 676 -18.64 4.35 23.48
CA SER A 676 -19.07 3.82 24.79
C SER A 676 -18.32 4.46 25.98
N SER A 677 -17.15 5.07 25.73
CA SER A 677 -16.34 5.74 26.76
C SER A 677 -16.57 7.26 26.78
N GLN A 678 -17.10 7.80 27.88
CA GLN A 678 -17.42 9.24 28.01
C GLN A 678 -16.19 10.17 28.19
N ASN A 679 -15.02 9.76 27.74
CA ASN A 679 -13.75 10.51 27.85
C ASN A 679 -12.98 10.62 26.52
N ALA A 680 -13.55 10.21 25.38
CA ALA A 680 -12.96 10.44 24.06
C ALA A 680 -12.86 11.95 23.77
N THR A 681 -11.72 12.41 23.26
CA THR A 681 -11.48 13.82 22.93
C THR A 681 -12.28 14.25 21.69
N ASP A 682 -13.02 15.34 21.81
CA ASP A 682 -13.89 15.97 20.78
C ASP A 682 -13.07 16.67 19.66
N GLY A 683 -12.10 15.96 19.06
CA GLY A 683 -11.16 16.51 18.10
C GLY A 683 -10.32 15.46 17.39
N SER A 684 -10.47 15.40 16.06
CA SER A 684 -9.76 14.49 15.15
C SER A 684 -8.24 14.48 15.40
N VAL A 685 -7.64 13.30 15.28
CA VAL A 685 -6.20 13.07 15.44
C VAL A 685 -5.44 13.92 14.42
N PRO A 686 -4.52 14.82 14.85
CA PRO A 686 -3.81 15.68 13.92
C PRO A 686 -2.80 14.88 13.09
N ALA A 687 -2.66 15.28 11.83
CA ALA A 687 -1.76 14.64 10.89
C ALA A 687 -0.74 15.63 10.30
N VAL A 688 0.30 15.08 9.67
CA VAL A 688 1.18 15.79 8.73
C VAL A 688 1.30 15.00 7.43
N MET A 689 1.72 15.66 6.34
CA MET A 689 1.86 15.02 5.03
C MET A 689 3.21 15.35 4.37
N TYR A 690 3.85 14.35 3.79
CA TYR A 690 5.12 14.45 3.07
C TYR A 690 4.93 14.14 1.58
N TYR A 691 5.52 14.97 0.73
CA TYR A 691 5.67 14.77 -0.72
C TYR A 691 6.83 15.65 -1.19
N HIS A 692 7.51 15.32 -2.28
CA HIS A 692 8.76 16.02 -2.63
C HIS A 692 8.52 17.34 -3.37
N ILE A 693 7.81 17.32 -4.51
CA ILE A 693 7.59 18.50 -5.35
C ILE A 693 6.46 19.37 -4.75
N PRO A 694 6.69 20.67 -4.50
CA PRO A 694 5.69 21.53 -3.88
C PRO A 694 4.44 21.73 -4.72
N VAL A 695 3.26 21.68 -4.09
CA VAL A 695 1.99 22.08 -4.73
C VAL A 695 1.98 23.58 -5.05
N PRO A 696 1.20 24.05 -6.07
CA PRO A 696 1.23 25.45 -6.54
C PRO A 696 1.01 26.50 -5.46
N GLU A 697 0.27 26.16 -4.40
CA GLU A 697 0.09 26.97 -3.21
C GLU A 697 1.39 27.52 -2.61
N TYR A 698 2.46 26.73 -2.54
CA TYR A 698 3.75 27.15 -1.98
C TYR A 698 4.29 28.43 -2.64
N ALA A 699 3.93 28.71 -3.90
CA ALA A 699 4.30 29.95 -4.58
C ALA A 699 3.61 31.21 -4.02
N LEU A 700 2.45 31.08 -3.35
CA LEU A 700 1.60 32.18 -2.86
C LEU A 700 2.12 32.88 -1.59
N THR A 701 3.22 32.41 -1.02
CA THR A 701 3.85 33.00 0.17
C THR A 701 4.35 34.43 -0.05
N SER A 702 4.49 35.21 1.02
CA SER A 702 5.11 36.54 1.00
C SER A 702 6.04 36.75 2.20
N PRO A 703 6.94 37.75 2.17
CA PRO A 703 7.80 38.10 3.31
C PRO A 703 7.04 38.60 4.57
N LEU A 704 5.70 38.68 4.55
CA LEU A 704 4.88 39.13 5.68
C LEU A 704 4.09 38.01 6.37
N ASN A 705 4.04 36.80 5.79
CA ASN A 705 3.23 35.68 6.31
C ASN A 705 3.98 34.34 6.34
N ARG A 706 5.32 34.35 6.25
CA ARG A 706 6.19 33.17 6.35
C ARG A 706 7.24 33.36 7.45
N MET A 707 7.71 32.23 7.98
CA MET A 707 8.90 32.13 8.82
C MET A 707 9.98 31.43 8.00
N GLY A 708 11.19 32.00 7.98
CA GLY A 708 12.30 31.51 7.15
C GLY A 708 12.38 32.10 5.74
N ASP A 709 13.48 31.81 5.05
CA ASP A 709 13.83 32.39 3.76
C ASP A 709 13.36 31.59 2.54
N LYS A 710 13.14 32.36 1.46
CA LYS A 710 12.80 31.90 0.12
C LYS A 710 13.81 32.52 -0.83
N ASN A 711 14.84 31.77 -1.18
CA ASN A 711 15.96 32.27 -1.98
C ASN A 711 15.78 31.97 -3.48
N GLU A 712 14.83 31.10 -3.84
CA GLU A 712 14.48 30.82 -5.22
C GLU A 712 12.96 30.86 -5.49
N LYS A 713 12.60 30.71 -6.76
CA LYS A 713 11.21 30.70 -7.21
C LYS A 713 10.71 29.27 -7.18
N THR A 714 9.75 29.00 -6.27
CA THR A 714 9.04 27.70 -6.16
C THR A 714 8.83 27.04 -7.51
N ALA A 715 9.42 25.86 -7.65
CA ALA A 715 9.39 25.03 -8.84
C ALA A 715 8.28 23.97 -8.73
N SER A 716 7.06 24.41 -8.39
CA SER A 716 5.88 23.54 -8.33
C SER A 716 5.51 22.93 -9.67
N SER A 717 4.65 21.91 -9.63
CA SER A 717 3.80 21.54 -10.76
C SER A 717 3.06 22.78 -11.32
N ALA A 718 2.71 22.74 -12.61
CA ALA A 718 1.83 23.76 -13.22
C ALA A 718 0.34 23.40 -13.05
N VAL A 719 0.03 22.11 -12.92
CA VAL A 719 -1.31 21.60 -12.64
C VAL A 719 -1.55 21.62 -11.13
N ASN A 720 -2.68 22.19 -10.71
CA ASN A 720 -3.17 22.07 -9.35
C ASN A 720 -4.22 20.95 -9.32
N SER A 721 -3.92 19.84 -8.64
CA SER A 721 -4.82 18.69 -8.51
C SER A 721 -5.91 18.85 -7.46
N GLY A 722 -5.95 20.00 -6.75
CA GLY A 722 -6.90 20.22 -5.67
C GLY A 722 -6.49 19.63 -4.33
N LEU A 723 -5.31 18.97 -4.20
CA LEU A 723 -4.83 18.42 -2.92
C LEU A 723 -4.96 19.41 -1.76
N PHE A 724 -4.51 20.65 -1.92
CA PHE A 724 -4.63 21.65 -0.84
C PHE A 724 -6.09 21.94 -0.46
N SER A 725 -7.03 21.87 -1.41
CA SER A 725 -8.46 22.01 -1.11
C SER A 725 -8.94 20.84 -0.24
N ALA A 726 -8.54 19.61 -0.56
CA ALA A 726 -8.84 18.43 0.26
C ALA A 726 -8.23 18.55 1.68
N LEU A 727 -6.99 19.02 1.81
CA LEU A 727 -6.36 19.25 3.13
C LEU A 727 -7.15 20.25 4.00
N VAL A 728 -7.78 21.26 3.40
CA VAL A 728 -8.62 22.26 4.10
C VAL A 728 -10.06 21.78 4.32
N GLU A 729 -10.55 20.89 3.47
CA GLU A 729 -11.88 20.26 3.54
C GLU A 729 -11.94 19.20 4.64
N VAL A 730 -10.95 18.30 4.69
CA VAL A 730 -10.79 17.24 5.69
C VAL A 730 -10.27 17.82 7.02
N GLY A 731 -9.22 18.67 6.95
CA GLY A 731 -8.75 19.46 8.08
C GLY A 731 -7.99 18.70 9.18
N ASP A 732 -7.67 17.43 9.01
CA ASP A 732 -6.84 16.64 9.94
C ASP A 732 -5.34 17.00 9.81
N VAL A 733 -4.84 17.16 8.59
CA VAL A 733 -3.47 17.57 8.26
C VAL A 733 -3.22 19.02 8.67
N LYS A 734 -2.30 19.22 9.62
CA LYS A 734 -1.96 20.55 10.16
C LYS A 734 -0.74 21.17 9.47
N ALA A 735 0.13 20.34 8.88
CA ALA A 735 1.31 20.79 8.15
C ALA A 735 1.69 19.82 7.02
N THR A 736 2.23 20.35 5.91
CA THR A 736 2.91 19.55 4.89
C THR A 736 4.37 19.94 4.72
N PHE A 737 5.20 18.98 4.33
CA PHE A 737 6.65 19.10 4.29
C PHE A 737 7.21 18.62 2.95
N VAL A 738 8.04 19.47 2.32
CA VAL A 738 8.56 19.28 0.96
C VAL A 738 10.07 19.54 0.87
N GLY A 739 10.68 19.09 -0.23
CA GLY A 739 12.05 19.38 -0.63
C GLY A 739 12.07 20.23 -1.91
N HIS A 740 12.81 19.76 -2.91
CA HIS A 740 12.83 20.18 -4.32
C HIS A 740 13.44 21.57 -4.61
N ASP A 741 13.01 22.62 -3.89
CA ASP A 741 13.65 23.94 -3.93
C ASP A 741 14.68 24.02 -2.77
N HIS A 742 15.92 23.57 -3.01
CA HIS A 742 16.91 23.30 -1.96
C HIS A 742 17.29 24.52 -1.10
N ILE A 743 17.13 25.73 -1.63
CA ILE A 743 17.45 26.98 -0.92
C ILE A 743 16.20 27.74 -0.45
N ASN A 744 15.03 27.10 -0.51
CA ASN A 744 13.85 27.48 0.26
C ASN A 744 13.78 26.65 1.55
N GLU A 745 13.53 27.30 2.68
CA GLU A 745 13.49 26.65 4.01
C GLU A 745 12.25 27.02 4.84
N TYR A 746 11.42 27.91 4.28
CA TYR A 746 10.34 28.56 4.99
C TYR A 746 9.16 27.65 5.31
N CYS A 747 8.48 27.95 6.43
CA CYS A 747 7.10 27.56 6.70
C CYS A 747 6.18 28.77 6.48
N TYR A 748 4.97 28.56 5.95
CA TYR A 748 3.95 29.60 5.93
C TYR A 748 2.53 29.04 6.09
N LEU A 749 1.70 29.74 6.87
CA LEU A 749 0.34 29.30 7.19
C LEU A 749 -0.65 29.73 6.09
N ARG A 750 -1.38 28.77 5.52
CA ARG A 750 -2.51 29.03 4.62
C ARG A 750 -3.75 28.29 5.13
N GLN A 751 -4.81 29.03 5.45
CA GLN A 751 -6.17 28.49 5.67
C GLN A 751 -6.30 27.36 6.73
N GLY A 752 -5.33 27.23 7.65
CA GLY A 752 -5.29 26.19 8.68
C GLY A 752 -4.08 25.25 8.56
N VAL A 753 -3.51 25.11 7.36
CA VAL A 753 -2.39 24.21 7.06
C VAL A 753 -1.09 24.99 6.93
N GLN A 754 -0.03 24.55 7.59
CA GLN A 754 1.34 25.06 7.40
C GLN A 754 1.97 24.37 6.18
N LEU A 755 2.55 25.14 5.26
CA LEU A 755 3.29 24.61 4.12
C LEU A 755 4.79 24.92 4.32
N CYS A 756 5.60 23.88 4.49
CA CYS A 756 6.99 23.95 4.98
C CYS A 756 8.02 23.28 4.05
N TYR A 757 9.16 23.92 3.83
CA TYR A 757 10.33 23.30 3.18
C TYR A 757 11.34 22.73 4.20
N GLY A 758 12.07 21.69 3.80
CA GLY A 758 13.20 21.12 4.55
C GLY A 758 14.48 21.97 4.48
N GLY A 759 14.84 22.47 3.28
CA GLY A 759 15.98 23.38 3.07
C GLY A 759 17.32 22.73 2.71
N GLY A 760 17.31 21.52 2.15
CA GLY A 760 18.47 20.87 1.51
C GLY A 760 19.66 20.52 2.41
N ILE A 761 19.84 19.23 2.68
CA ILE A 761 21.04 18.71 3.37
C ILE A 761 22.24 18.53 2.43
N GLY A 762 22.00 18.26 1.15
CA GLY A 762 22.97 17.66 0.23
C GLY A 762 24.25 18.48 -0.01
N LEU A 763 25.39 17.81 0.16
CA LEU A 763 26.71 18.16 -0.37
C LEU A 763 27.12 17.09 -1.40
N GLY A 764 28.04 17.41 -2.30
CA GLY A 764 28.20 16.62 -3.55
C GLY A 764 27.30 17.19 -4.65
N ARG A 765 26.51 16.34 -5.33
CA ARG A 765 25.76 16.73 -6.55
C ARG A 765 24.68 17.78 -6.32
N ALA A 766 23.99 17.77 -5.17
CA ALA A 766 22.90 18.69 -4.83
C ALA A 766 23.26 20.18 -5.02
N TYR A 767 22.47 20.93 -5.79
CA TYR A 767 22.67 22.37 -5.98
C TYR A 767 22.36 23.18 -4.70
N GLY A 768 22.85 24.41 -4.61
CA GLY A 768 22.65 25.33 -3.47
C GLY A 768 23.53 26.59 -3.57
N LEU A 769 23.53 27.46 -2.55
CA LEU A 769 24.38 28.66 -2.50
C LEU A 769 25.47 28.55 -1.42
N SER A 770 26.62 29.19 -1.63
CA SER A 770 27.74 29.15 -0.67
C SER A 770 27.51 30.02 0.58
N ASP A 771 26.59 30.98 0.53
CA ASP A 771 26.11 31.78 1.66
C ASP A 771 24.78 31.25 2.27
N PHE A 772 24.27 30.11 1.78
CA PHE A 772 23.15 29.39 2.36
C PHE A 772 23.63 28.07 2.97
N GLU A 773 23.62 27.98 4.30
CA GLU A 773 24.08 26.77 5.00
C GLU A 773 23.12 25.59 4.76
N ARG A 774 23.67 24.40 4.45
CA ARG A 774 22.89 23.16 4.38
C ARG A 774 22.24 22.86 5.72
N ARG A 775 21.03 22.29 5.70
CA ARG A 775 20.26 22.05 6.93
C ARG A 775 19.31 20.87 6.80
N ALA A 776 18.91 20.35 7.96
CA ALA A 776 17.77 19.48 8.12
C ALA A 776 16.71 20.17 8.99
N ARG A 777 15.44 19.76 8.85
CA ARG A 777 14.32 20.22 9.66
C ARG A 777 13.93 19.14 10.66
N VAL A 778 13.63 19.56 11.89
CA VAL A 778 13.15 18.69 12.96
C VAL A 778 11.74 19.09 13.31
N LEU A 779 10.88 18.11 13.58
CA LEU A 779 9.52 18.29 14.08
C LEU A 779 9.46 17.67 15.48
N GLU A 780 8.69 18.31 16.37
CA GLU A 780 8.38 17.81 17.71
C GLU A 780 6.87 17.94 17.90
N TRP A 781 6.18 16.81 17.89
CA TRP A 781 4.78 16.71 18.28
C TRP A 781 4.71 16.39 19.78
N THR A 782 3.77 16.99 20.51
CA THR A 782 3.47 16.61 21.90
C THR A 782 1.98 16.55 22.17
N PHE A 783 1.57 15.75 23.16
CA PHE A 783 0.19 15.64 23.65
C PHE A 783 0.19 15.51 25.17
N ASN A 784 -0.28 16.54 25.87
CA ASN A 784 -0.19 16.62 27.33
C ASN A 784 -1.49 16.24 28.06
N THR A 785 -1.37 16.02 29.36
CA THR A 785 -2.46 15.72 30.33
C THR A 785 -3.67 16.66 30.31
N ASN A 786 -3.55 17.88 29.78
CA ASN A 786 -4.69 18.80 29.60
C ASN A 786 -5.41 18.58 28.26
N GLN A 787 -5.10 17.49 27.56
CA GLN A 787 -5.59 17.14 26.23
C GLN A 787 -5.34 18.26 25.20
N THR A 788 -4.15 18.85 25.24
CA THR A 788 -3.67 19.81 24.21
C THR A 788 -2.56 19.16 23.41
N ARG A 789 -2.75 19.04 22.10
CA ARG A 789 -1.76 18.61 21.12
C ARG A 789 -1.03 19.82 20.54
N THR A 790 0.29 19.72 20.38
CA THR A 790 1.11 20.77 19.74
C THR A 790 2.06 20.18 18.71
N LEU A 791 2.40 20.95 17.68
CA LEU A 791 3.44 20.62 16.70
C LEU A 791 4.41 21.81 16.59
N ARG A 792 5.68 21.54 16.90
CA ARG A 792 6.78 22.50 16.89
C ARG A 792 7.80 22.05 15.84
N SER A 793 8.64 22.98 15.37
CA SER A 793 9.70 22.65 14.42
C SER A 793 10.90 23.57 14.57
N TRP A 794 12.08 23.08 14.21
CA TRP A 794 13.30 23.88 14.11
C TRP A 794 14.21 23.34 13.00
N LYS A 795 15.29 24.05 12.73
CA LYS A 795 16.34 23.65 11.77
C LYS A 795 17.66 23.41 12.48
N ARG A 796 18.47 22.51 11.92
CA ARG A 796 19.88 22.28 12.31
C ARG A 796 20.77 22.57 11.12
N HIS A 797 21.76 23.46 11.29
CA HIS A 797 22.63 23.91 10.20
C HIS A 797 23.98 23.19 10.21
N PHE A 798 24.52 22.88 9.03
CA PHE A 798 25.80 22.19 8.84
C PHE A 798 27.00 22.83 9.57
N ALA A 799 27.03 24.16 9.68
CA ALA A 799 28.13 24.88 10.31
C ALA A 799 28.18 24.69 11.84
N ASP A 800 27.02 24.53 12.50
CA ASP A 800 26.91 24.18 13.91
C ASP A 800 25.56 23.48 14.21
N PRO A 801 25.46 22.15 13.99
CA PRO A 801 24.26 21.39 14.27
C PRO A 801 23.93 21.30 15.77
N THR A 802 24.82 21.73 16.68
CA THR A 802 24.52 21.76 18.11
C THR A 802 23.48 22.83 18.47
N GLN A 803 23.28 23.84 17.60
CA GLN A 803 22.32 24.93 17.81
C GLN A 803 20.96 24.65 17.15
N ILE A 804 19.89 24.97 17.88
CA ILE A 804 18.52 24.99 17.39
C ILE A 804 18.29 26.33 16.67
N GLN A 805 18.01 26.30 15.37
CA GLN A 805 17.73 27.48 14.55
C GLN A 805 16.23 27.60 14.25
N SER A 806 15.71 28.83 14.31
CA SER A 806 14.31 29.18 13.98
C SER A 806 13.28 28.22 14.59
N LEU A 807 13.20 28.20 15.93
CA LEU A 807 12.19 27.43 16.66
C LEU A 807 10.79 28.04 16.43
N GLU A 808 9.96 27.29 15.71
CA GLU A 808 8.66 27.67 15.17
C GLU A 808 7.56 26.82 15.85
N LEU A 809 6.41 27.43 16.16
CA LEU A 809 5.17 26.70 16.51
C LEU A 809 4.34 26.57 15.25
N LEU A 810 4.14 25.34 14.77
CA LEU A 810 3.40 25.07 13.54
C LEU A 810 1.90 24.94 13.83
N TYR A 811 1.55 24.21 14.88
CA TYR A 811 0.16 23.97 15.30
C TYR A 811 0.02 23.84 16.82
N SER A 812 -1.14 24.24 17.33
CA SER A 812 -1.64 24.00 18.69
C SER A 812 -3.16 23.92 18.60
N GLU A 813 -3.76 23.08 19.43
CA GLU A 813 -5.17 23.20 19.84
C GLU A 813 -5.38 24.45 20.73
#